data_AF-A0A917PKU3-F1
#
_entry.id   AF-A0A917PKU3-F1
#
_cell.length_a   1.000
_cell.length_b   1.000
_cell.length_c   1.000
_cell.angle_alpha   90.00
_cell.angle_beta   90.00
_cell.angle_gamma   90.00
#
_symmetry.space_group_name_H-M   'P 1'
#
loop_
_entity.id
_entity.type
_entity.pdbx_description
1 polymer ?
#
loop_
_entity_poly.entity_id
_entity_poly.type
_entity_poly.pdbx_seq_one_letter_code
_entity_poly.pdbx_strand_id
1 'polypeptide(L)'
;MMVHRSTMKMLSDLISPKALERILSDAARERHVTLSTLDVPTLQDILKRDIYKRLQLSIPAALAKRRVQEVLESLEQEAVRQTAESHTTQIITLEDQAKQFALYFDWPETQRLRAVLSVARQTTAEGRDAETLLLEGAELIETLERKLREGLVTQGQDLSELKASLGRLAGVGGPKIKRLEALVKQISEAQESRTLLPAEVERALALTLTLRKQVESSVVQQLKPEQKAEMVDGMLVTGHDEVQPFDISLLSPEAQARVQTLEREHEARQLTELAREHAALLRHDPDLDAELTGLRDRSNAAQVLGEPAITALRERLAQARADRMTQQQTQLTELSARLEHLGVQGHDESVQLARQLLSVVQGTQQAGGLALDELAQLGDLVTTLESSDARSREQLMALQRETFELERRAREVPGALTDLQPLIEQARATLAAGQNADLEPLWSILERRMGEAAQQREQMDARAARVMQDYDRYRHLAGETIQKLGRLADVLREQQRLGTLSSDARTRYLQTLESAEALLTEAQAEFQAAREVTATFGADALSDLLGVFDSDAFEQNDVATDLLSTESSAPIHTDPAQHENAPARASQDPFGLAALLAATSTQPAPALEEATLFESALPFPSGTPDLANLTLPPAGTPDLPHGVLVRTWRVTKGQVVEGDLSPAGDWSTETDCEADVLRLAWLADQAAELHPSRLTLDVGGRCWLTLPQLGGSTLVVYAPDLVMAERAAAQWAERGTGLIQN
;
A
#
# COMPACT_ATOMS: atom_id res chain seq x y z
N MET A 1 10.71 39.37 3.14
CA MET A 1 11.51 40.52 2.64
C MET A 1 11.03 41.14 1.31
N MET A 2 10.37 40.39 0.41
CA MET A 2 9.92 40.92 -0.90
C MET A 2 8.73 41.91 -0.81
N VAL A 3 7.79 41.65 0.11
CA VAL A 3 6.50 42.34 0.20
C VAL A 3 6.64 43.86 0.44
N HIS A 4 7.42 44.26 1.46
CA HIS A 4 7.69 45.67 1.76
C HIS A 4 8.44 46.39 0.61
N ARG A 5 9.42 45.76 -0.03
CA ARG A 5 10.13 46.36 -1.18
C ARG A 5 9.20 46.58 -2.39
N SER A 6 8.27 45.66 -2.63
CA SER A 6 7.27 45.80 -3.69
C SER A 6 6.34 47.00 -3.43
N THR A 7 5.83 47.15 -2.19
CA THR A 7 5.03 48.33 -1.82
C THR A 7 5.79 49.64 -1.96
N MET A 8 7.08 49.66 -1.64
CA MET A 8 7.93 50.83 -1.82
C MET A 8 8.09 51.23 -3.28
N LYS A 9 8.29 50.24 -4.16
CA LYS A 9 8.45 50.48 -5.59
C LYS A 9 7.18 51.05 -6.22
N MET A 10 6.01 50.59 -5.80
CA MET A 10 4.73 51.06 -6.34
C MET A 10 4.28 52.44 -5.83
N LEU A 11 4.74 52.86 -4.64
CA LEU A 11 4.40 54.15 -4.04
C LEU A 11 5.51 55.23 -4.21
N SER A 12 6.68 54.83 -4.73
CA SER A 12 7.85 55.72 -4.91
C SER A 12 7.58 56.93 -5.81
N ASP A 13 6.62 56.79 -6.74
CA ASP A 13 6.27 57.81 -7.72
C ASP A 13 5.48 58.97 -7.09
N LEU A 14 4.88 58.75 -5.93
CA LEU A 14 3.97 59.70 -5.26
C LEU A 14 4.52 60.19 -3.91
N ILE A 15 5.40 59.40 -3.28
CA ILE A 15 6.04 59.73 -2.00
C ILE A 15 7.52 59.36 -2.09
N SER A 16 8.40 60.26 -1.63
CA SER A 16 9.84 59.97 -1.56
C SER A 16 10.11 58.64 -0.81
N PRO A 17 10.96 57.74 -1.35
CA PRO A 17 11.19 56.41 -0.77
C PRO A 17 11.70 56.47 0.67
N LYS A 18 12.52 57.49 1.01
CA LYS A 18 12.98 57.73 2.40
C LYS A 18 11.85 58.13 3.35
N ALA A 19 10.86 58.87 2.86
CA ALA A 19 9.71 59.28 3.67
C ALA A 19 8.76 58.10 3.89
N LEU A 20 8.55 57.26 2.86
CA LEU A 20 7.75 56.05 2.93
C LEU A 20 8.37 55.02 3.88
N GLU A 21 9.68 54.80 3.82
CA GLU A 21 10.42 53.91 4.73
C GLU A 21 10.28 54.34 6.19
N ARG A 22 10.41 55.64 6.44
CA ARG A 22 10.25 56.19 7.78
C ARG A 22 8.83 55.99 8.30
N ILE A 23 7.81 56.24 7.48
CA ILE A 23 6.40 56.03 7.87
C ILE A 23 6.11 54.55 8.13
N LEU A 24 6.58 53.65 7.26
CA LEU A 24 6.44 52.21 7.46
C LEU A 24 7.19 51.75 8.72
N SER A 25 8.37 52.31 9.00
CA SER A 25 9.13 52.01 10.22
C SER A 25 8.46 52.52 11.49
N ASP A 26 7.87 53.72 11.46
CA ASP A 26 7.19 54.34 12.59
C ASP A 26 5.87 53.62 12.88
N ALA A 27 5.10 53.31 11.82
CA ALA A 27 3.84 52.57 11.91
C ALA A 27 4.02 51.09 12.32
N ALA A 28 5.14 50.46 11.95
CA ALA A 28 5.51 49.12 12.40
C ALA A 28 5.91 49.13 13.88
N ARG A 29 6.68 50.14 14.32
CA ARG A 29 7.06 50.33 15.73
C ARG A 29 5.86 50.56 16.64
N GLU A 30 4.87 51.33 16.19
CA GLU A 30 3.61 51.53 16.92
C GLU A 30 2.81 50.23 17.13
N ARG A 31 3.02 49.23 16.27
CA ARG A 31 2.37 47.91 16.34
C ARG A 31 3.27 46.82 16.94
N HIS A 32 4.42 47.20 17.51
CA HIS A 32 5.43 46.29 18.07
C HIS A 32 6.03 45.27 17.08
N VAL A 33 5.99 45.55 15.78
CA VAL A 33 6.55 44.68 14.73
C VAL A 33 7.75 45.35 14.05
N THR A 34 8.76 44.57 13.68
CA THR A 34 9.88 45.05 12.88
C THR A 34 9.59 44.98 11.37
N LEU A 35 10.16 45.89 10.59
CA LEU A 35 10.04 45.94 9.12
C LEU A 35 10.36 44.62 8.40
N SER A 36 11.19 43.77 9.01
CA SER A 36 11.59 42.45 8.49
C SER A 36 10.56 41.34 8.75
N THR A 37 9.68 41.51 9.74
CA THR A 37 8.68 40.52 10.20
C THR A 37 7.25 41.00 9.92
N LEU A 38 7.09 41.93 8.99
CA LEU A 38 5.81 42.58 8.72
C LEU A 38 4.91 41.63 7.93
N ASP A 39 3.79 41.24 8.56
CA ASP A 39 2.82 40.33 7.96
C ASP A 39 1.86 41.06 7.00
N VAL A 40 1.33 40.35 6.00
CA VAL A 40 0.41 40.89 4.97
C VAL A 40 -0.81 41.65 5.55
N PRO A 41 -1.53 41.13 6.58
CA PRO A 41 -2.66 41.87 7.17
C PRO A 41 -2.21 43.14 7.90
N THR A 42 -1.06 43.09 8.57
CA THR A 42 -0.49 44.25 9.28
C THR A 42 -0.07 45.35 8.30
N LEU A 43 0.49 44.96 7.15
CA LEU A 43 0.85 45.85 6.04
C LEU A 43 -0.40 46.47 5.39
N GLN A 44 -1.46 45.69 5.20
CA GLN A 44 -2.74 46.18 4.68
C GLN A 44 -3.35 47.25 5.59
N ASP A 45 -3.26 47.09 6.91
CA ASP A 45 -3.71 48.07 7.88
C ASP A 45 -2.89 49.36 7.87
N ILE A 46 -1.56 49.25 7.76
CA ILE A 46 -0.67 50.42 7.65
C ILE A 46 -0.95 51.18 6.34
N LEU A 47 -1.20 50.47 5.24
CA LEU A 47 -1.57 51.06 3.96
C LEU A 47 -2.91 51.82 4.02
N LYS A 48 -3.93 51.21 4.64
CA LYS A 48 -5.29 51.79 4.79
C LYS A 48 -5.35 52.97 5.76
N ARG A 49 -4.56 52.98 6.83
CA ARG A 49 -4.63 54.01 7.88
C ARG A 49 -3.55 55.09 7.77
N ASP A 50 -2.30 54.69 7.69
CA ASP A 50 -1.17 55.60 7.92
C ASP A 50 -0.68 56.18 6.59
N ILE A 51 -0.57 55.35 5.56
CA ILE A 51 -0.16 55.76 4.22
C ILE A 51 -1.29 56.47 3.47
N TYR A 52 -2.54 56.01 3.60
CA TYR A 52 -3.70 56.70 3.02
C TYR A 52 -3.87 58.13 3.55
N LYS A 53 -3.80 58.34 4.87
CA LYS A 53 -3.83 59.68 5.48
C LYS A 53 -2.69 60.56 4.98
N ARG A 54 -1.51 60.00 4.77
CA ARG A 54 -0.36 60.75 4.24
C ARG A 54 -0.53 61.12 2.76
N LEU A 55 -1.05 60.20 1.94
CA LEU A 55 -1.32 60.43 0.52
C LEU A 55 -2.41 61.48 0.29
N GLN A 56 -3.40 61.59 1.20
CA GLN A 56 -4.42 62.63 1.16
C GLN A 56 -3.84 64.06 1.30
N LEU A 57 -2.67 64.21 1.93
CA LEU A 57 -2.03 65.51 2.10
C LEU A 57 -1.29 65.99 0.83
N SER A 58 -0.96 65.08 -0.08
CA SER A 58 -0.23 65.38 -1.31
C SER A 58 -1.07 65.28 -2.59
N ILE A 59 -2.16 64.50 -2.57
CA ILE A 59 -2.96 64.14 -3.75
C ILE A 59 -4.45 64.13 -3.39
N PRO A 60 -5.37 64.45 -4.33
CA PRO A 60 -6.81 64.28 -4.13
C PRO A 60 -7.20 62.89 -3.60
N ALA A 61 -8.12 62.85 -2.63
CA ALA A 61 -8.48 61.63 -1.87
C ALA A 61 -8.95 60.45 -2.74
N ALA A 62 -9.55 60.72 -3.90
CA ALA A 62 -9.98 59.69 -4.85
C ALA A 62 -8.80 58.94 -5.49
N LEU A 63 -7.74 59.65 -5.86
CA LEU A 63 -6.53 59.06 -6.45
C LEU A 63 -5.68 58.33 -5.40
N ALA A 64 -5.61 58.89 -4.18
CA ALA A 64 -4.97 58.22 -3.05
C ALA A 64 -5.63 56.88 -2.73
N LYS A 65 -6.97 56.82 -2.73
CA LYS A 65 -7.73 55.59 -2.48
C LYS A 65 -7.47 54.56 -3.57
N ARG A 66 -7.55 54.97 -4.84
CA ARG A 66 -7.28 54.11 -5.99
C ARG A 66 -5.88 53.51 -5.93
N ARG A 67 -4.86 54.32 -5.62
CA ARG A 67 -3.48 53.83 -5.57
C ARG A 67 -3.21 52.88 -4.40
N VAL A 68 -3.76 53.17 -3.22
CA VAL A 68 -3.69 52.24 -2.08
C VAL A 68 -4.39 50.93 -2.44
N GLN A 69 -5.54 50.99 -3.12
CA GLN A 69 -6.27 49.80 -3.56
C GLN A 69 -5.48 48.99 -4.61
N GLU A 70 -4.82 49.62 -5.59
CA GLU A 70 -3.90 48.96 -6.54
C GLU A 70 -2.71 48.27 -5.83
N VAL A 71 -2.18 48.90 -4.78
CA VAL A 71 -1.10 48.29 -3.96
C VAL A 71 -1.63 47.12 -3.12
N LEU A 72 -2.87 47.19 -2.63
CA LEU A 72 -3.50 46.07 -1.92
C LEU A 72 -3.78 44.90 -2.86
N GLU A 73 -4.33 45.16 -4.05
CA GLU A 73 -4.62 44.13 -5.06
C GLU A 73 -3.33 43.42 -5.51
N SER A 74 -2.22 44.16 -5.69
CA SER A 74 -0.92 43.55 -6.03
C SER A 74 -0.29 42.77 -4.87
N LEU A 75 -0.53 43.18 -3.63
CA LEU A 75 -0.12 42.40 -2.46
C LEU A 75 -0.92 41.11 -2.31
N GLU A 76 -2.23 41.16 -2.56
CA GLU A 76 -3.11 40.00 -2.57
C GLU A 76 -2.72 39.03 -3.69
N GLN A 77 -2.41 39.53 -4.90
CA GLN A 77 -1.89 38.70 -6.00
C GLN A 77 -0.53 38.06 -5.69
N GLU A 78 0.37 38.79 -5.05
CA GLU A 78 1.68 38.25 -4.64
C GLU A 78 1.52 37.19 -3.54
N ALA A 79 0.59 37.37 -2.61
CA ALA A 79 0.26 36.38 -1.59
C ALA A 79 -0.31 35.10 -2.21
N VAL A 80 -1.25 35.21 -3.15
CA VAL A 80 -1.81 34.06 -3.89
C VAL A 80 -0.74 33.33 -4.71
N ARG A 81 0.22 34.06 -5.28
CA ARG A 81 1.36 33.44 -5.97
C ARG A 81 2.27 32.67 -5.01
N GLN A 82 2.59 33.26 -3.86
CA GLN A 82 3.42 32.61 -2.85
C GLN A 82 2.75 31.35 -2.27
N THR A 83 1.43 31.39 -2.02
CA THR A 83 0.69 30.21 -1.58
C THR A 83 0.64 29.14 -2.67
N ALA A 84 0.39 29.52 -3.94
CA ALA A 84 0.41 28.57 -5.05
C ALA A 84 1.79 27.92 -5.26
N GLU A 85 2.89 28.69 -5.15
CA GLU A 85 4.27 28.16 -5.19
C GLU A 85 4.56 27.21 -4.02
N SER A 86 4.09 27.55 -2.81
CA SER A 86 4.19 26.67 -1.64
C SER A 86 3.41 25.37 -1.85
N HIS A 87 2.16 25.45 -2.30
CA HIS A 87 1.33 24.29 -2.59
C HIS A 87 1.94 23.42 -3.68
N THR A 88 2.50 24.02 -4.74
CA THR A 88 3.19 23.29 -5.82
C THR A 88 4.39 22.53 -5.27
N THR A 89 5.18 23.16 -4.40
CA THR A 89 6.32 22.50 -3.75
C THR A 89 5.86 21.33 -2.88
N GLN A 90 4.80 21.52 -2.08
CA GLN A 90 4.22 20.46 -1.26
C GLN A 90 3.70 19.29 -2.11
N ILE A 91 3.00 19.57 -3.20
CA ILE A 91 2.53 18.55 -4.15
C ILE A 91 3.68 17.71 -4.68
N ILE A 92 4.78 18.34 -5.12
CA ILE A 92 5.96 17.63 -5.62
C ILE A 92 6.55 16.73 -4.52
N THR A 93 6.63 17.21 -3.27
CA THR A 93 7.14 16.40 -2.16
C THR A 93 6.26 15.18 -1.86
N LEU A 94 4.93 15.36 -1.85
CA LEU A 94 3.97 14.28 -1.62
C LEU A 94 4.02 13.26 -2.76
N GLU A 95 4.28 13.70 -3.99
CA GLU A 95 4.41 12.82 -5.16
C GLU A 95 5.69 12.00 -5.15
N ASP A 96 6.79 12.62 -4.74
CA ASP A 96 8.05 11.90 -4.55
C ASP A 96 7.91 10.83 -3.47
N GLN A 97 7.20 11.12 -2.39
CA GLN A 97 6.84 10.12 -1.36
C GLN A 97 5.89 9.05 -1.92
N ALA A 98 4.88 9.44 -2.71
CA ALA A 98 3.92 8.51 -3.31
C ALA A 98 4.57 7.47 -4.24
N LYS A 99 5.73 7.77 -4.85
CA LYS A 99 6.47 6.83 -5.70
C LYS A 99 6.89 5.56 -4.95
N GLN A 100 7.12 5.62 -3.64
CA GLN A 100 7.46 4.44 -2.84
C GLN A 100 6.34 3.39 -2.85
N PHE A 101 5.09 3.81 -3.07
CA PHE A 101 3.92 2.95 -3.08
C PHE A 101 3.47 2.54 -4.48
N ALA A 102 4.26 2.81 -5.52
CA ALA A 102 3.89 2.51 -6.91
C ALA A 102 3.64 1.00 -7.16
N LEU A 103 4.30 0.12 -6.40
CA LEU A 103 4.12 -1.33 -6.47
C LEU A 103 2.81 -1.83 -5.82
N TYR A 104 2.13 -0.98 -5.04
CA TYR A 104 0.92 -1.34 -4.28
C TYR A 104 -0.30 -0.60 -4.84
N PHE A 105 -0.48 -0.66 -6.16
CA PHE A 105 -1.59 0.00 -6.85
C PHE A 105 -2.96 -0.55 -6.44
N ASP A 106 -3.01 -1.83 -6.05
CA ASP A 106 -4.25 -2.48 -5.62
C ASP A 106 -4.75 -2.01 -4.25
N TRP A 107 -3.92 -1.26 -3.52
CA TRP A 107 -4.33 -0.68 -2.25
C TRP A 107 -5.27 0.51 -2.49
N PRO A 108 -6.46 0.52 -1.87
CA PRO A 108 -7.44 1.59 -2.07
C PRO A 108 -6.90 2.95 -1.63
N GLU A 109 -6.04 3.00 -0.61
CA GLU A 109 -5.42 4.23 -0.12
C GLU A 109 -4.44 4.83 -1.15
N THR A 110 -3.74 4.00 -1.92
CA THR A 110 -2.85 4.45 -3.01
C THR A 110 -3.64 5.05 -4.16
N GLN A 111 -4.76 4.41 -4.54
CA GLN A 111 -5.67 4.89 -5.58
C GLN A 111 -6.27 6.24 -5.19
N ARG A 112 -6.67 6.39 -3.92
CA ARG A 112 -7.14 7.66 -3.36
C ARG A 112 -6.07 8.72 -3.33
N LEU A 113 -4.86 8.42 -2.86
CA LEU A 113 -3.76 9.39 -2.83
C LEU A 113 -3.50 9.97 -4.23
N ARG A 114 -3.52 9.13 -5.27
CA ARG A 114 -3.36 9.60 -6.66
C ARG A 114 -4.49 10.54 -7.08
N ALA A 115 -5.74 10.20 -6.77
CA ALA A 115 -6.88 11.04 -7.07
C ALA A 115 -6.77 12.40 -6.35
N VAL A 116 -6.50 12.40 -5.04
CA VAL A 116 -6.32 13.60 -4.22
C VAL A 116 -5.19 14.49 -4.76
N LEU A 117 -4.02 13.92 -5.09
CA LEU A 117 -2.90 14.67 -5.66
C LEU A 117 -3.23 15.24 -7.05
N SER A 118 -3.97 14.51 -7.89
CA SER A 118 -4.40 15.02 -9.19
C SER A 118 -5.36 16.22 -9.07
N VAL A 119 -6.29 16.15 -8.11
CA VAL A 119 -7.22 17.25 -7.81
C VAL A 119 -6.50 18.42 -7.14
N ALA A 120 -5.53 18.16 -6.26
CA ALA A 120 -4.68 19.20 -5.67
C ALA A 120 -3.87 19.94 -6.74
N ARG A 121 -3.30 19.23 -7.73
CA ARG A 121 -2.64 19.86 -8.89
C ARG A 121 -3.58 20.73 -9.69
N GLN A 122 -4.78 20.25 -9.97
CA GLN A 122 -5.75 21.01 -10.76
C GLN A 122 -6.21 22.27 -10.01
N THR A 123 -6.54 22.15 -8.73
CA THR A 123 -6.99 23.26 -7.90
C THR A 123 -5.91 24.33 -7.71
N THR A 124 -4.66 23.93 -7.54
CA THR A 124 -3.51 24.87 -7.49
C THR A 124 -3.24 25.53 -8.84
N ALA A 125 -3.35 24.80 -9.94
CA ALA A 125 -3.23 25.38 -11.30
C ALA A 125 -4.34 26.39 -11.60
N GLU A 126 -5.54 26.19 -11.04
CA GLU A 126 -6.65 27.13 -11.08
C GLU A 126 -6.47 28.34 -10.13
N GLY A 127 -5.36 28.39 -9.37
CA GLY A 127 -5.04 29.47 -8.43
C GLY A 127 -5.88 29.46 -7.16
N ARG A 128 -6.51 28.33 -6.83
CA ARG A 128 -7.34 28.17 -5.64
C ARG A 128 -6.57 27.53 -4.49
N ASP A 129 -7.15 27.64 -3.30
CA ASP A 129 -6.62 26.97 -2.13
C ASP A 129 -6.83 25.45 -2.22
N ALA A 130 -5.76 24.72 -1.92
CA ALA A 130 -5.70 23.26 -1.94
C ALA A 130 -5.23 22.69 -0.59
N GLU A 131 -5.11 23.52 0.46
CA GLU A 131 -4.55 23.13 1.76
C GLU A 131 -5.22 21.87 2.33
N THR A 132 -6.56 21.79 2.28
CA THR A 132 -7.29 20.62 2.78
C THR A 132 -6.94 19.32 2.04
N LEU A 133 -6.73 19.39 0.73
CA LEU A 133 -6.34 18.24 -0.10
C LEU A 133 -4.89 17.82 0.18
N LEU A 134 -4.01 18.78 0.47
CA LEU A 134 -2.61 18.51 0.82
C LEU A 134 -2.49 17.88 2.20
N LEU A 135 -3.29 18.33 3.17
CA LEU A 135 -3.40 17.70 4.48
C LEU A 135 -3.92 16.27 4.36
N GLU A 136 -4.99 16.05 3.59
CA GLU A 136 -5.50 14.70 3.33
C GLU A 136 -4.45 13.81 2.65
N GLY A 137 -3.73 14.34 1.67
CA GLY A 137 -2.63 13.64 1.00
C GLY A 137 -1.52 13.23 1.96
N ALA A 138 -1.13 14.11 2.89
CA ALA A 138 -0.13 13.82 3.91
C ALA A 138 -0.59 12.73 4.89
N GLU A 139 -1.85 12.78 5.35
CA GLU A 139 -2.44 11.74 6.21
C GLU A 139 -2.51 10.36 5.52
N LEU A 140 -2.82 10.35 4.22
CA LEU A 140 -2.84 9.12 3.43
C LEU A 140 -1.44 8.52 3.29
N ILE A 141 -0.40 9.35 3.11
CA ILE A 141 0.99 8.88 3.11
C ILE A 141 1.37 8.29 4.46
N GLU A 142 1.04 8.94 5.57
CA GLU A 142 1.30 8.40 6.91
C GLU A 142 0.60 7.05 7.11
N THR A 143 -0.65 6.93 6.64
CA THR A 143 -1.42 5.69 6.68
C THR A 143 -0.75 4.58 5.88
N LEU A 144 -0.31 4.88 4.65
CA LEU A 144 0.39 3.95 3.76
C LEU A 144 1.74 3.51 4.33
N GLU A 145 2.50 4.44 4.91
CA GLU A 145 3.76 4.12 5.58
C GLU A 145 3.55 3.21 6.79
N ARG A 146 2.55 3.51 7.63
CA ARG A 146 2.16 2.66 8.76
C ARG A 146 1.81 1.25 8.27
N LYS A 147 0.96 1.16 7.24
CA LYS A 147 0.52 -0.11 6.62
C LYS A 147 1.70 -0.91 6.05
N LEU A 148 2.68 -0.23 5.43
CA LEU A 148 3.91 -0.83 4.93
C LEU A 148 4.79 -1.35 6.08
N ARG A 149 5.03 -0.54 7.12
CA ARG A 149 5.84 -0.92 8.28
C ARG A 149 5.24 -2.14 9.02
N GLU A 150 3.93 -2.14 9.25
CA GLU A 150 3.20 -3.27 9.86
C GLU A 150 3.25 -4.53 8.98
N GLY A 151 3.11 -4.35 7.66
CA GLY A 151 3.26 -5.43 6.69
C GLY A 151 4.65 -6.06 6.73
N LEU A 152 5.71 -5.25 6.84
CA LEU A 152 7.10 -5.73 6.81
C LEU A 152 7.44 -6.53 8.07
N VAL A 153 6.86 -6.16 9.21
CA VAL A 153 6.98 -6.95 10.44
C VAL A 153 6.29 -8.29 10.29
N THR A 154 5.10 -8.32 9.70
CA THR A 154 4.36 -9.57 9.42
C THR A 154 5.16 -10.47 8.47
N GLN A 155 5.62 -9.92 7.34
CA GLN A 155 6.45 -10.64 6.37
C GLN A 155 7.75 -11.16 7.00
N GLY A 156 8.38 -10.38 7.88
CA GLY A 156 9.57 -10.79 8.62
C GLY A 156 9.31 -11.98 9.55
N GLN A 157 8.18 -11.96 10.27
CA GLN A 157 7.73 -13.09 11.08
C GLN A 157 7.51 -14.33 10.21
N ASP A 158 6.73 -14.21 9.13
CA ASP A 158 6.44 -15.32 8.22
C ASP A 158 7.70 -15.90 7.59
N LEU A 159 8.65 -15.05 7.19
CA LEU A 159 9.95 -15.47 6.67
C LEU A 159 10.73 -16.28 7.72
N SER A 160 10.68 -15.88 8.99
CA SER A 160 11.33 -16.64 10.08
C SER A 160 10.67 -18.00 10.32
N GLU A 161 9.35 -18.11 10.12
CA GLU A 161 8.59 -19.36 10.20
C GLU A 161 8.88 -20.26 9.00
N LEU A 162 8.92 -19.70 7.79
CA LEU A 162 9.26 -20.39 6.54
C LEU A 162 10.69 -20.92 6.54
N LYS A 163 11.67 -20.14 7.02
CA LYS A 163 13.07 -20.62 7.16
C LYS A 163 13.16 -21.80 8.13
N ALA A 164 12.41 -21.76 9.24
CA ALA A 164 12.38 -22.85 10.21
C ALA A 164 11.65 -24.10 9.67
N SER A 165 10.56 -23.94 8.91
CA SER A 165 9.86 -25.06 8.28
C SER A 165 10.71 -25.72 7.19
N LEU A 166 11.41 -24.91 6.38
CA LEU A 166 12.31 -25.38 5.34
C LEU A 166 13.46 -26.20 5.91
N GLY A 167 14.07 -25.77 7.02
CA GLY A 167 15.12 -26.54 7.70
C GLY A 167 14.67 -27.94 8.13
N ARG A 168 13.39 -28.09 8.54
CA ARG A 168 12.80 -29.40 8.90
C ARG A 168 12.47 -30.25 7.68
N LEU A 169 12.11 -29.62 6.57
CA LEU A 169 11.70 -30.29 5.33
C LEU A 169 12.90 -30.63 4.41
N ALA A 170 14.07 -30.03 4.63
CA ALA A 170 15.26 -30.20 3.79
C ALA A 170 15.68 -31.67 3.57
N GLY A 171 15.38 -32.57 4.52
CA GLY A 171 15.68 -34.00 4.40
C GLY A 171 14.89 -34.77 3.35
N VAL A 172 13.80 -34.21 2.82
CA VAL A 172 12.85 -34.92 1.92
C VAL A 172 13.23 -34.76 0.44
N GLY A 173 14.00 -33.71 0.09
CA GLY A 173 14.43 -33.42 -1.28
C GLY A 173 13.29 -33.17 -2.28
N GLY A 174 13.63 -32.69 -3.49
CA GLY A 174 12.69 -32.64 -4.62
C GLY A 174 12.41 -31.25 -5.21
N PRO A 175 11.70 -31.18 -6.35
CA PRO A 175 11.49 -29.93 -7.11
C PRO A 175 10.63 -28.90 -6.35
N LYS A 176 9.66 -29.35 -5.55
CA LYS A 176 8.82 -28.47 -4.72
C LYS A 176 9.64 -27.77 -3.61
N ILE A 177 10.62 -28.46 -3.02
CA ILE A 177 11.52 -27.86 -2.02
C ILE A 177 12.44 -26.83 -2.66
N LYS A 178 13.00 -27.10 -3.84
CA LYS A 178 13.79 -26.10 -4.60
C LYS A 178 12.97 -24.86 -4.94
N ARG A 179 11.69 -25.02 -5.28
CA ARG A 179 10.77 -23.90 -5.50
C ARG A 179 10.53 -23.11 -4.21
N LEU A 180 10.36 -23.79 -3.07
CA LEU A 180 10.24 -23.15 -1.77
C LEU A 180 11.53 -22.40 -1.38
N GLU A 181 12.71 -22.98 -1.59
CA GLU A 181 14.01 -22.33 -1.37
C GLU A 181 14.15 -21.05 -2.21
N ALA A 182 13.75 -21.09 -3.48
CA ALA A 182 13.76 -19.94 -4.36
C ALA A 182 12.82 -18.82 -3.86
N LEU A 183 11.58 -19.17 -3.48
CA LEU A 183 10.63 -18.20 -2.91
C LEU A 183 11.14 -17.61 -1.59
N VAL A 184 11.68 -18.44 -0.67
CA VAL A 184 12.24 -17.95 0.60
C VAL A 184 13.41 -17.01 0.36
N LYS A 185 14.25 -17.27 -0.65
CA LYS A 185 15.34 -16.37 -1.04
C LYS A 185 14.78 -15.05 -1.58
N GLN A 186 13.80 -15.11 -2.48
CA GLN A 186 13.17 -13.91 -3.05
C GLN A 186 12.50 -13.04 -1.97
N ILE A 187 11.75 -13.64 -1.05
CA ILE A 187 11.14 -12.93 0.08
C ILE A 187 12.22 -12.33 1.01
N SER A 188 13.36 -13.02 1.20
CA SER A 188 14.48 -12.49 2.00
C SER A 188 15.12 -11.27 1.35
N GLU A 189 15.38 -11.30 0.04
CA GLU A 189 15.90 -10.14 -0.70
C GLU A 189 14.91 -8.97 -0.67
N ALA A 190 13.61 -9.26 -0.79
CA ALA A 190 12.55 -8.27 -0.68
C ALA A 190 12.43 -7.65 0.72
N GLN A 191 12.62 -8.45 1.78
CA GLN A 191 12.66 -7.97 3.15
C GLN A 191 13.85 -7.02 3.39
N GLU A 192 15.02 -7.33 2.81
CA GLU A 192 16.21 -6.47 2.87
C GLU A 192 16.00 -5.15 2.14
N SER A 193 15.31 -5.16 0.99
CA SER A 193 14.94 -3.95 0.25
C SER A 193 13.72 -3.21 0.82
N ARG A 194 13.11 -3.72 1.91
CA ARG A 194 11.87 -3.20 2.54
C ARG A 194 10.68 -3.13 1.59
N THR A 195 10.55 -4.15 0.74
CA THR A 195 9.41 -4.35 -0.16
C THR A 195 8.52 -5.49 0.33
N LEU A 196 7.21 -5.34 0.15
CA LEU A 196 6.21 -6.35 0.50
C LEU A 196 5.89 -7.23 -0.70
N LEU A 197 5.91 -8.54 -0.48
CA LEU A 197 5.54 -9.55 -1.47
C LEU A 197 4.49 -10.51 -0.86
N PRO A 198 3.27 -10.05 -0.56
CA PRO A 198 2.25 -10.85 0.13
C PRO A 198 1.90 -12.13 -0.64
N ALA A 199 1.69 -12.02 -1.96
CA ALA A 199 1.38 -13.16 -2.82
C ALA A 199 2.49 -14.22 -2.88
N GLU A 200 3.75 -13.85 -2.65
CA GLU A 200 4.86 -14.82 -2.59
C GLU A 200 4.93 -15.52 -1.24
N VAL A 201 4.69 -14.76 -0.16
CA VAL A 201 4.56 -15.33 1.19
C VAL A 201 3.43 -16.34 1.23
N GLU A 202 2.25 -16.02 0.70
CA GLU A 202 1.11 -16.94 0.60
C GLU A 202 1.46 -18.20 -0.19
N ARG A 203 2.08 -18.05 -1.37
CA ARG A 203 2.52 -19.20 -2.19
C ARG A 203 3.53 -20.07 -1.44
N ALA A 204 4.48 -19.47 -0.71
CA ALA A 204 5.45 -20.20 0.09
C ALA A 204 4.80 -20.94 1.28
N LEU A 205 3.82 -20.33 1.95
CA LEU A 205 3.05 -20.95 3.03
C LEU A 205 2.20 -22.13 2.52
N ALA A 206 1.49 -21.95 1.40
CA ALA A 206 0.72 -23.01 0.77
C ALA A 206 1.61 -24.19 0.34
N LEU A 207 2.78 -23.91 -0.26
CA LEU A 207 3.77 -24.94 -0.59
C LEU A 207 4.31 -25.64 0.67
N THR A 208 4.55 -24.91 1.76
CA THR A 208 4.98 -25.51 3.04
C THR A 208 3.92 -26.46 3.60
N LEU A 209 2.65 -26.07 3.55
CA LEU A 209 1.53 -26.88 4.01
C LEU A 209 1.39 -28.15 3.17
N THR A 210 1.45 -28.05 1.84
CA THR A 210 1.41 -29.23 0.96
C THR A 210 2.61 -30.16 1.17
N LEU A 211 3.82 -29.61 1.32
CA LEU A 211 5.02 -30.40 1.61
C LEU A 211 4.90 -31.13 2.96
N ARG A 212 4.43 -30.46 4.01
CA ARG A 212 4.26 -31.10 5.32
C ARG A 212 3.23 -32.22 5.28
N LYS A 213 2.10 -32.04 4.58
CA LYS A 213 1.14 -33.11 4.29
C LYS A 213 1.79 -34.31 3.60
N GLN A 214 2.66 -34.06 2.62
CA GLN A 214 3.39 -35.10 1.89
C GLN A 214 4.45 -35.83 2.75
N VAL A 215 5.12 -35.12 3.64
CA VAL A 215 6.12 -35.72 4.55
C VAL A 215 5.44 -36.61 5.58
N GLU A 216 4.34 -36.15 6.16
CA GLU A 216 3.58 -36.93 7.13
C GLU A 216 2.93 -38.16 6.48
N SER A 217 2.51 -38.08 5.22
CA SER A 217 2.03 -39.25 4.47
C SER A 217 3.14 -40.22 4.06
N SER A 218 4.33 -39.71 3.70
CA SER A 218 5.48 -40.54 3.33
C SER A 218 6.13 -41.25 4.53
N VAL A 219 6.04 -40.68 5.73
CA VAL A 219 6.49 -41.33 6.97
C VAL A 219 5.51 -42.42 7.42
N VAL A 220 4.24 -42.35 7.00
CA VAL A 220 3.21 -43.37 7.28
C VAL A 220 3.13 -44.46 6.20
N GLN A 221 3.60 -44.22 4.96
CA GLN A 221 3.78 -45.26 3.94
C GLN A 221 5.17 -45.93 4.03
N GLN A 222 5.35 -46.78 5.05
CA GLN A 222 6.21 -47.97 4.90
C GLN A 222 5.49 -48.99 3.99
N LEU A 223 5.23 -48.63 2.74
CA LEU A 223 4.69 -49.56 1.75
C LEU A 223 5.79 -50.52 1.30
N LYS A 224 5.40 -51.78 1.06
CA LYS A 224 6.26 -52.79 0.44
C LYS A 224 6.75 -52.30 -0.93
N PRO A 225 7.98 -52.66 -1.36
CA PRO A 225 8.60 -52.15 -2.58
C PRO A 225 7.76 -52.37 -3.85
N GLU A 226 6.86 -53.36 -3.84
CA GLU A 226 5.98 -53.70 -4.97
C GLU A 226 4.88 -52.65 -5.22
N GLN A 227 4.37 -52.00 -4.18
CA GLN A 227 3.32 -50.96 -4.30
C GLN A 227 3.89 -49.58 -4.65
N LYS A 228 5.18 -49.37 -4.39
CA LYS A 228 5.90 -48.14 -4.72
C LYS A 228 6.17 -48.02 -6.23
N ALA A 229 6.28 -49.14 -6.94
CA ALA A 229 6.48 -49.17 -8.38
C ALA A 229 5.19 -48.79 -9.15
N GLU A 230 4.02 -49.28 -8.71
CA GLU A 230 2.73 -48.97 -9.35
C GLU A 230 2.28 -47.51 -9.14
N MET A 231 2.58 -46.92 -7.97
CA MET A 231 2.20 -45.53 -7.68
C MET A 231 3.08 -44.50 -8.41
N VAL A 232 4.35 -44.84 -8.70
CA VAL A 232 5.26 -43.98 -9.46
C VAL A 232 4.95 -44.03 -10.96
N ASP A 233 4.47 -45.17 -11.48
CA ASP A 233 4.09 -45.33 -12.88
C ASP A 233 2.75 -44.64 -13.22
N GLY A 234 1.87 -44.46 -12.24
CA GLY A 234 0.62 -43.67 -12.37
C GLY A 234 0.81 -42.15 -12.24
N MET A 235 2.00 -41.67 -11.85
CA MET A 235 2.27 -40.25 -11.57
C MET A 235 3.13 -39.56 -12.64
N LEU A 236 3.39 -40.25 -13.76
CA LEU A 236 4.02 -39.67 -14.94
C LEU A 236 2.94 -39.19 -15.93
N VAL A 237 2.86 -37.86 -16.03
CA VAL A 237 2.21 -37.06 -17.09
C VAL A 237 0.72 -36.77 -16.91
N THR A 238 0.43 -35.65 -16.24
CA THR A 238 -0.28 -34.51 -16.86
C THR A 238 0.33 -33.21 -16.33
N GLY A 239 0.86 -32.38 -17.22
CA GLY A 239 1.45 -31.08 -16.89
C GLY A 239 0.39 -30.01 -16.67
N HIS A 240 -0.56 -30.22 -15.77
CA HIS A 240 -1.55 -29.22 -15.37
C HIS A 240 -1.52 -29.04 -13.85
N ASP A 241 -1.61 -27.79 -13.41
CA ASP A 241 -1.50 -27.26 -12.04
C ASP A 241 -2.65 -27.72 -11.09
N GLU A 242 -3.23 -28.91 -11.29
CA GLU A 242 -4.32 -29.41 -10.45
C GLU A 242 -3.79 -30.33 -9.34
N VAL A 243 -3.93 -29.85 -8.11
CA VAL A 243 -3.65 -30.60 -6.87
C VAL A 243 -4.76 -31.64 -6.68
N GLN A 244 -4.45 -32.93 -6.81
CA GLN A 244 -5.39 -33.96 -6.36
C GLN A 244 -5.55 -33.90 -4.83
N PRO A 245 -6.79 -33.85 -4.29
CA PRO A 245 -7.03 -33.83 -2.86
C PRO A 245 -6.57 -35.15 -2.23
N PHE A 246 -5.70 -35.05 -1.23
CA PHE A 246 -5.20 -36.19 -0.46
C PHE A 246 -6.18 -36.54 0.67
N ASP A 247 -6.42 -37.84 0.88
CA ASP A 247 -7.34 -38.33 1.90
C ASP A 247 -6.66 -38.36 3.28
N ILE A 248 -6.91 -37.31 4.08
CA ILE A 248 -6.33 -37.07 5.42
C ILE A 248 -6.62 -38.25 6.39
N SER A 249 -7.70 -39.00 6.12
CA SER A 249 -8.17 -40.16 6.88
C SER A 249 -7.16 -41.32 6.99
N LEU A 250 -6.11 -41.34 6.17
CA LEU A 250 -5.09 -42.38 6.13
C LEU A 250 -3.87 -42.11 7.05
N LEU A 251 -3.80 -40.94 7.69
CA LEU A 251 -2.69 -40.54 8.59
C LEU A 251 -2.89 -41.07 10.03
N SER A 252 -1.84 -41.09 10.85
CA SER A 252 -1.98 -41.36 12.30
C SER A 252 -2.78 -40.24 12.99
N PRO A 253 -3.53 -40.52 14.07
CA PRO A 253 -4.40 -39.51 14.70
C PRO A 253 -3.62 -38.28 15.22
N GLU A 254 -2.36 -38.46 15.65
CA GLU A 254 -1.49 -37.35 16.04
C GLU A 254 -1.01 -36.50 14.85
N ALA A 255 -0.73 -37.13 13.70
CA ALA A 255 -0.36 -36.42 12.47
C ALA A 255 -1.57 -35.67 11.88
N GLN A 256 -2.76 -36.28 11.91
CA GLN A 256 -4.01 -35.63 11.50
C GLN A 256 -4.27 -34.36 12.33
N ALA A 257 -4.09 -34.41 13.65
CA ALA A 257 -4.25 -33.24 14.52
C ALA A 257 -3.26 -32.11 14.18
N ARG A 258 -2.01 -32.45 13.83
CA ARG A 258 -0.98 -31.46 13.43
C ARG A 258 -1.31 -30.82 12.09
N VAL A 259 -1.69 -31.59 11.08
CA VAL A 259 -2.11 -31.05 9.77
C VAL A 259 -3.33 -30.16 9.91
N GLN A 260 -4.35 -30.59 10.67
CA GLN A 260 -5.55 -29.79 10.90
C GLN A 260 -5.25 -28.47 11.61
N THR A 261 -4.30 -28.46 12.55
CA THR A 261 -3.89 -27.22 13.22
C THR A 261 -3.30 -26.23 12.22
N LEU A 262 -2.46 -26.71 11.30
CA LEU A 262 -1.85 -25.87 10.28
C LEU A 262 -2.82 -25.42 9.20
N GLU A 263 -3.78 -26.26 8.84
CA GLU A 263 -4.88 -25.87 7.96
C GLU A 263 -5.69 -24.74 8.61
N ARG A 264 -6.06 -24.87 9.88
CA ARG A 264 -6.78 -23.80 10.60
C ARG A 264 -5.98 -22.51 10.68
N GLU A 265 -4.68 -22.58 10.98
CA GLU A 265 -3.81 -21.40 10.98
C GLU A 265 -3.74 -20.74 9.60
N HIS A 266 -3.65 -21.55 8.53
CA HIS A 266 -3.63 -21.04 7.16
C HIS A 266 -4.97 -20.41 6.75
N GLU A 267 -6.09 -21.06 7.07
CA GLU A 267 -7.44 -20.57 6.83
C GLU A 267 -7.72 -19.27 7.59
N ALA A 268 -7.33 -19.20 8.87
CA ALA A 268 -7.47 -17.99 9.69
C ALA A 268 -6.66 -16.81 9.12
N ARG A 269 -5.46 -17.07 8.59
CA ARG A 269 -4.65 -16.07 7.88
C ARG A 269 -5.36 -15.60 6.61
N GLN A 270 -5.86 -16.51 5.79
CA GLN A 270 -6.61 -16.17 4.57
C GLN A 270 -7.85 -15.32 4.87
N LEU A 271 -8.62 -15.65 5.92
CA LEU A 271 -9.77 -14.83 6.34
C LEU A 271 -9.36 -13.45 6.86
N THR A 272 -8.20 -13.35 7.49
CA THR A 272 -7.65 -12.05 7.95
C THR A 272 -7.24 -11.18 6.77
N GLU A 273 -6.58 -11.79 5.77
CA GLU A 273 -6.16 -11.12 4.55
C GLU A 273 -7.34 -10.67 3.68
N LEU A 274 -8.32 -11.55 3.44
CA LEU A 274 -9.52 -11.22 2.68
C LEU A 274 -10.30 -10.06 3.30
N ALA A 275 -10.44 -10.05 4.63
CA ALA A 275 -11.10 -8.96 5.32
C ALA A 275 -10.35 -7.63 5.21
N ARG A 276 -9.01 -7.67 5.25
CA ARG A 276 -8.17 -6.49 5.10
C ARG A 276 -8.26 -5.90 3.69
N GLU A 277 -8.21 -6.76 2.68
CA GLU A 277 -8.31 -6.36 1.27
C GLU A 277 -9.70 -5.77 0.97
N HIS A 278 -10.75 -6.41 1.46
CA HIS A 278 -12.15 -6.03 1.21
C HIS A 278 -12.75 -5.16 2.32
N ALA A 279 -11.93 -4.53 3.16
CA ALA A 279 -12.39 -3.77 4.32
C ALA A 279 -13.39 -2.66 3.94
N ALA A 280 -13.19 -1.98 2.80
CA ALA A 280 -14.11 -0.96 2.32
C ALA A 280 -15.50 -1.52 1.96
N LEU A 281 -15.53 -2.72 1.37
CA LEU A 281 -16.77 -3.40 0.99
C LEU A 281 -17.53 -3.88 2.22
N LEU A 282 -16.84 -4.55 3.15
CA LEU A 282 -17.42 -5.13 4.36
C LEU A 282 -18.08 -4.08 5.26
N ARG A 283 -17.53 -2.86 5.31
CA ARG A 283 -18.14 -1.75 6.08
C ARG A 283 -19.54 -1.35 5.59
N HIS A 284 -19.77 -1.46 4.29
CA HIS A 284 -21.02 -1.02 3.65
C HIS A 284 -21.98 -2.17 3.36
N ASP A 285 -21.59 -3.40 3.69
CA ASP A 285 -22.35 -4.62 3.48
C ASP A 285 -22.36 -5.49 4.75
N PRO A 286 -23.29 -5.24 5.68
CA PRO A 286 -23.31 -5.91 6.97
C PRO A 286 -23.60 -7.42 6.85
N ASP A 287 -24.26 -7.85 5.78
CA ASP A 287 -24.53 -9.27 5.54
C ASP A 287 -23.24 -10.02 5.18
N LEU A 288 -22.38 -9.44 4.35
CA LEU A 288 -21.06 -10.01 4.02
C LEU A 288 -20.11 -9.97 5.23
N ASP A 289 -20.16 -8.92 6.04
CA ASP A 289 -19.38 -8.85 7.28
C ASP A 289 -19.84 -9.91 8.30
N ALA A 290 -21.16 -10.13 8.42
CA ALA A 290 -21.73 -11.21 9.23
C ALA A 290 -21.31 -12.61 8.74
N GLU A 291 -21.24 -12.83 7.42
CA GLU A 291 -20.76 -14.08 6.84
C GLU A 291 -19.27 -14.34 7.16
N LEU A 292 -18.43 -13.32 7.00
CA LEU A 292 -17.00 -13.40 7.27
C LEU A 292 -16.73 -13.60 8.77
N THR A 293 -17.41 -12.86 9.64
CA THR A 293 -17.33 -13.05 11.10
C THR A 293 -17.81 -14.44 11.52
N GLY A 294 -18.90 -14.95 10.94
CA GLY A 294 -19.36 -16.31 11.17
C GLY A 294 -18.37 -17.40 10.69
N LEU A 295 -17.56 -17.14 9.66
CA LEU A 295 -16.46 -18.02 9.26
C LEU A 295 -15.28 -17.93 10.25
N ARG A 296 -14.94 -16.73 10.73
CA ARG A 296 -13.91 -16.52 11.75
C ARG A 296 -14.26 -17.20 13.07
N ASP A 297 -15.52 -17.10 13.51
CA ASP A 297 -15.98 -17.73 14.74
C ASP A 297 -15.89 -19.26 14.66
N ARG A 298 -16.20 -19.84 13.51
CA ARG A 298 -16.00 -21.28 13.25
C ARG A 298 -14.52 -21.67 13.27
N SER A 299 -13.64 -20.86 12.68
CA SER A 299 -12.19 -21.08 12.74
C SER A 299 -11.68 -21.02 14.19
N ASN A 300 -12.13 -20.02 14.97
CA ASN A 300 -11.82 -19.86 16.39
C ASN A 300 -12.38 -21.01 17.25
N ALA A 301 -13.53 -21.57 16.88
CA ALA A 301 -14.12 -22.76 17.49
C ALA A 301 -13.41 -24.08 17.11
N ALA A 302 -12.21 -23.99 16.53
CA ALA A 302 -11.37 -25.11 16.10
C ALA A 302 -11.98 -26.00 15.00
N GLN A 303 -12.91 -25.46 14.20
CA GLN A 303 -13.47 -26.14 13.04
C GLN A 303 -12.64 -25.84 11.78
N VAL A 304 -12.34 -26.87 10.98
CA VAL A 304 -11.72 -26.70 9.65
C VAL A 304 -12.81 -26.28 8.68
N LEU A 305 -12.61 -25.16 7.99
CA LEU A 305 -13.56 -24.59 7.05
C LEU A 305 -13.48 -25.29 5.68
N GLY A 306 -12.27 -25.67 5.29
CA GLY A 306 -11.95 -26.25 3.99
C GLY A 306 -11.80 -25.21 2.88
N GLU A 307 -11.04 -25.58 1.86
CA GLU A 307 -10.85 -24.80 0.63
C GLU A 307 -12.16 -24.31 -0.05
N PRO A 308 -13.24 -25.10 -0.18
CA PRO A 308 -14.44 -24.63 -0.86
C PRO A 308 -15.14 -23.48 -0.14
N ALA A 309 -15.05 -23.40 1.20
CA ALA A 309 -15.66 -22.30 1.96
C ALA A 309 -14.95 -20.97 1.69
N ILE A 310 -13.61 -21.00 1.62
CA ILE A 310 -12.80 -19.81 1.35
C ILE A 310 -12.93 -19.38 -0.11
N THR A 311 -12.94 -20.33 -1.05
CA THR A 311 -13.15 -20.04 -2.47
C THR A 311 -14.54 -19.46 -2.72
N ALA A 312 -15.60 -20.01 -2.10
CA ALA A 312 -16.94 -19.45 -2.19
C ALA A 312 -17.01 -18.02 -1.62
N LEU A 313 -16.34 -17.74 -0.48
CA LEU A 313 -16.25 -16.39 0.07
C LEU A 313 -15.53 -15.43 -0.90
N ARG A 314 -14.43 -15.86 -1.52
CA ARG A 314 -13.69 -15.06 -2.52
C ARG A 314 -14.57 -14.72 -3.72
N GLU A 315 -15.27 -15.70 -4.28
CA GLU A 315 -16.21 -15.47 -5.38
C GLU A 315 -17.33 -14.50 -4.98
N ARG A 316 -17.85 -14.65 -3.76
CA ARG A 316 -18.90 -13.77 -3.23
C ARG A 316 -18.40 -12.33 -3.05
N LEU A 317 -17.21 -12.14 -2.51
CA LEU A 317 -16.56 -10.82 -2.36
C LEU A 317 -16.27 -10.17 -3.71
N ALA A 318 -15.77 -10.94 -4.69
CA ALA A 318 -15.51 -10.46 -6.04
C ALA A 318 -16.81 -10.01 -6.74
N GLN A 319 -17.88 -10.81 -6.62
CA GLN A 319 -19.18 -10.45 -7.18
C GLN A 319 -19.75 -9.20 -6.51
N ALA A 320 -19.72 -9.13 -5.18
CA ALA A 320 -20.21 -7.97 -4.44
C ALA A 320 -19.41 -6.69 -4.77
N ARG A 321 -18.08 -6.81 -4.96
CA ARG A 321 -17.25 -5.69 -5.43
C ARG A 321 -17.69 -5.20 -6.81
N ALA A 322 -17.92 -6.11 -7.76
CA ALA A 322 -18.38 -5.76 -9.10
C ALA A 322 -19.75 -5.07 -9.06
N ASP A 323 -20.69 -5.61 -8.29
CA ASP A 323 -22.02 -5.03 -8.10
C ASP A 323 -21.91 -3.61 -7.50
N ARG A 324 -21.09 -3.41 -6.47
CA ARG A 324 -20.88 -2.09 -5.85
C ARG A 324 -20.22 -1.09 -6.80
N MET A 325 -19.27 -1.51 -7.64
CA MET A 325 -18.69 -0.63 -8.66
C MET A 325 -19.76 -0.09 -9.63
N THR A 326 -20.69 -0.93 -10.07
CA THR A 326 -21.79 -0.49 -10.95
C THR A 326 -22.77 0.45 -10.25
N GLN A 327 -23.08 0.20 -8.97
CA GLN A 327 -23.91 1.09 -8.16
C GLN A 327 -23.25 2.45 -7.94
N GLN A 328 -21.96 2.45 -7.59
CA GLN A 328 -21.15 3.67 -7.42
C GLN A 328 -21.15 4.51 -8.70
N GLN A 329 -20.98 3.88 -9.87
CA GLN A 329 -21.05 4.58 -11.16
C GLN A 329 -22.40 5.26 -11.37
N THR A 330 -23.49 4.55 -11.08
CA THR A 330 -24.85 5.09 -11.23
C THR A 330 -25.06 6.28 -10.28
N GLN A 331 -24.70 6.14 -9.01
CA GLN A 331 -24.82 7.19 -8.01
C GLN A 331 -23.97 8.42 -8.36
N LEU A 332 -22.75 8.22 -8.89
CA LEU A 332 -21.91 9.34 -9.32
C LEU A 332 -22.49 10.11 -10.48
N THR A 333 -23.11 9.43 -11.46
CA THR A 333 -23.79 10.12 -12.57
C THR A 333 -25.01 10.92 -12.09
N GLU A 334 -25.72 10.44 -11.06
CA GLU A 334 -26.83 11.17 -10.46
C GLU A 334 -26.34 12.40 -9.69
N LEU A 335 -25.34 12.23 -8.81
CA LEU A 335 -24.79 13.31 -8.00
C LEU A 335 -24.10 14.38 -8.86
N SER A 336 -23.43 13.99 -9.95
CA SER A 336 -22.84 14.94 -10.89
C SER A 336 -23.91 15.81 -11.55
N ALA A 337 -25.02 15.22 -12.02
CA ALA A 337 -26.12 15.97 -12.63
C ALA A 337 -26.77 16.94 -11.64
N ARG A 338 -26.95 16.54 -10.38
CA ARG A 338 -27.48 17.41 -9.30
C ARG A 338 -26.54 18.58 -9.01
N LEU A 339 -25.23 18.34 -8.94
CA LEU A 339 -24.22 19.38 -8.72
C LEU A 339 -24.08 20.34 -9.90
N GLU A 340 -24.24 19.87 -11.13
CA GLU A 340 -24.29 20.75 -12.31
C GLU A 340 -25.49 21.70 -12.23
N HIS A 341 -26.67 21.19 -11.85
CA HIS A 341 -27.86 22.01 -11.67
C HIS A 341 -27.67 23.09 -10.59
N LEU A 342 -27.10 22.73 -9.44
CA LEU A 342 -26.80 23.67 -8.36
C LEU A 342 -25.75 24.71 -8.76
N GLY A 343 -24.71 24.31 -9.50
CA GLY A 343 -23.64 25.20 -9.94
C GLY A 343 -24.03 26.18 -11.04
N VAL A 344 -25.12 25.90 -11.78
CA VAL A 344 -25.75 26.88 -12.68
C VAL A 344 -26.50 27.97 -11.89
N GLN A 345 -26.94 27.65 -10.67
CA GLN A 345 -27.71 28.55 -9.82
C GLN A 345 -26.85 29.42 -8.89
N GLY A 346 -25.58 29.06 -8.64
CA GLY A 346 -24.66 29.87 -7.82
C GLY A 346 -23.18 29.47 -7.93
N HIS A 347 -22.28 30.44 -7.72
CA HIS A 347 -20.82 30.25 -7.65
C HIS A 347 -20.32 30.19 -6.20
N ASP A 348 -21.00 29.41 -5.36
CA ASP A 348 -20.68 29.32 -3.94
C ASP A 348 -19.48 28.40 -3.69
N GLU A 349 -18.61 28.76 -2.75
CA GLU A 349 -17.46 27.96 -2.31
C GLU A 349 -17.89 26.54 -1.86
N SER A 350 -19.06 26.43 -1.23
CA SER A 350 -19.66 25.15 -0.83
C SER A 350 -19.91 24.19 -2.01
N VAL A 351 -20.33 24.72 -3.17
CA VAL A 351 -20.52 23.92 -4.39
C VAL A 351 -19.18 23.49 -4.97
N GLN A 352 -18.15 24.33 -4.86
CA GLN A 352 -16.79 23.98 -5.31
C GLN A 352 -16.20 22.84 -4.48
N LEU A 353 -16.41 22.87 -3.16
CA LEU A 353 -15.98 21.79 -2.27
C LEU A 353 -16.64 20.45 -2.63
N ALA A 354 -17.94 20.46 -2.94
CA ALA A 354 -18.63 19.25 -3.41
C ALA A 354 -18.11 18.78 -4.78
N ARG A 355 -17.72 19.70 -5.68
CA ARG A 355 -17.09 19.36 -6.96
C ARG A 355 -15.69 18.76 -6.79
N GLN A 356 -14.89 19.27 -5.85
CA GLN A 356 -13.58 18.70 -5.53
C GLN A 356 -13.73 17.29 -4.98
N LEU A 357 -14.69 17.05 -4.07
CA LEU A 357 -14.97 15.69 -3.59
C LEU A 357 -15.45 14.78 -4.72
N LEU A 358 -16.35 15.26 -5.59
CA LEU A 358 -16.76 14.51 -6.78
C LEU A 358 -15.57 14.13 -7.67
N SER A 359 -14.62 15.04 -7.92
CA SER A 359 -13.45 14.73 -8.74
C SER A 359 -12.51 13.74 -8.06
N VAL A 360 -12.37 13.79 -6.73
CA VAL A 360 -11.63 12.77 -5.97
C VAL A 360 -12.31 11.41 -6.11
N VAL A 361 -13.62 11.33 -5.94
CA VAL A 361 -14.39 10.07 -6.05
C VAL A 361 -14.32 9.49 -7.47
N GLN A 362 -14.44 10.33 -8.50
CA GLN A 362 -14.27 9.92 -9.89
C GLN A 362 -12.85 9.42 -10.16
N GLY A 363 -11.82 10.12 -9.67
CA GLY A 363 -10.43 9.71 -9.80
C GLY A 363 -10.14 8.37 -9.12
N THR A 364 -10.69 8.13 -7.92
CA THR A 364 -10.58 6.83 -7.23
C THR A 364 -11.25 5.71 -8.01
N GLN A 365 -12.42 5.97 -8.60
CA GLN A 365 -13.15 4.98 -9.38
C GLN A 365 -12.41 4.63 -10.68
N GLN A 366 -11.86 5.63 -11.38
CA GLN A 366 -11.06 5.43 -12.59
C GLN A 366 -9.80 4.62 -12.30
N ALA A 367 -9.25 4.72 -11.09
CA ALA A 367 -8.15 3.88 -10.62
C ALA A 367 -8.58 2.48 -10.17
N GLY A 368 -9.86 2.10 -10.28
CA GLY A 368 -10.38 0.77 -9.90
C GLY A 368 -10.78 0.63 -8.43
N GLY A 369 -10.86 1.74 -7.70
CA GLY A 369 -11.12 1.79 -6.26
C GLY A 369 -12.58 2.01 -5.88
N LEU A 370 -12.97 1.44 -4.74
CA LEU A 370 -14.25 1.69 -4.10
C LEU A 370 -14.13 2.88 -3.14
N ALA A 371 -14.86 3.97 -3.42
CA ALA A 371 -14.86 5.21 -2.63
C ALA A 371 -16.23 5.44 -1.97
N LEU A 372 -16.68 4.43 -1.24
CA LEU A 372 -18.05 4.37 -0.68
C LEU A 372 -18.28 5.39 0.44
N ASP A 373 -17.26 5.63 1.28
CA ASP A 373 -17.34 6.60 2.38
C ASP A 373 -17.43 8.04 1.82
N GLU A 374 -16.64 8.34 0.80
CA GLU A 374 -16.59 9.65 0.14
C GLU A 374 -17.86 9.90 -0.69
N LEU A 375 -18.40 8.86 -1.32
CA LEU A 375 -19.68 8.96 -2.04
C LEU A 375 -20.84 9.24 -1.08
N ALA A 376 -20.87 8.59 0.08
CA ALA A 376 -21.85 8.90 1.12
C ALA A 376 -21.72 10.36 1.60
N GLN A 377 -20.49 10.81 1.86
CA GLN A 377 -20.21 12.20 2.21
C GLN A 377 -20.65 13.18 1.11
N LEU A 378 -20.42 12.85 -0.16
CA LEU A 378 -20.86 13.65 -1.29
C LEU A 378 -22.40 13.74 -1.35
N GLY A 379 -23.09 12.63 -1.12
CA GLY A 379 -24.55 12.59 -1.04
C GLY A 379 -25.10 13.52 0.06
N ASP A 380 -24.52 13.47 1.25
CA ASP A 380 -24.90 14.32 2.39
C ASP A 380 -24.61 15.81 2.10
N LEU A 381 -23.49 16.12 1.47
CA LEU A 381 -23.17 17.49 1.06
C LEU A 381 -24.14 18.02 0.01
N VAL A 382 -24.50 17.22 -0.99
CA VAL A 382 -25.45 17.62 -2.05
C VAL A 382 -26.85 17.83 -1.48
N THR A 383 -27.33 16.95 -0.61
CA THR A 383 -28.63 17.12 0.06
C THR A 383 -28.68 18.37 0.94
N THR A 384 -27.57 18.70 1.60
CA THR A 384 -27.44 19.94 2.38
C THR A 384 -27.45 21.17 1.49
N LEU A 385 -26.76 21.12 0.34
CA LEU A 385 -26.78 22.20 -0.66
C LEU A 385 -28.17 22.49 -1.21
N GLU A 386 -29.01 21.47 -1.37
CA GLU A 386 -30.36 21.59 -1.93
C GLU A 386 -31.40 22.09 -0.91
N SER A 387 -31.22 21.79 0.38
CA SER A 387 -32.27 21.96 1.40
C SER A 387 -32.02 23.09 2.40
N SER A 388 -30.79 23.59 2.52
CA SER A 388 -30.42 24.54 3.59
C SER A 388 -30.21 25.97 3.11
N ASP A 389 -30.61 26.93 3.96
CA ASP A 389 -30.33 28.35 3.74
C ASP A 389 -28.82 28.64 3.79
N ALA A 390 -28.36 29.64 3.05
CA ALA A 390 -26.93 29.95 2.88
C ALA A 390 -26.13 30.09 4.20
N ARG A 391 -26.75 30.58 5.28
CA ARG A 391 -26.09 30.73 6.60
C ARG A 391 -26.01 29.43 7.40
N SER A 392 -27.05 28.59 7.32
CA SER A 392 -27.08 27.29 8.02
C SER A 392 -26.24 26.25 7.29
N ARG A 393 -26.10 26.41 5.96
CA ARG A 393 -25.35 25.53 5.07
C ARG A 393 -23.89 25.34 5.48
N GLU A 394 -23.15 26.44 5.68
CA GLU A 394 -21.72 26.36 6.06
C GLU A 394 -21.52 25.62 7.38
N GLN A 395 -22.38 25.91 8.36
CA GLN A 395 -22.34 25.27 9.68
C GLN A 395 -22.70 23.78 9.61
N LEU A 396 -23.75 23.42 8.88
CA LEU A 396 -24.15 22.02 8.70
C LEU A 396 -23.08 21.21 7.95
N MET A 397 -22.46 21.80 6.93
CA MET A 397 -21.35 21.15 6.21
C MET A 397 -20.11 20.94 7.08
N ALA A 398 -19.78 21.92 7.92
CA ALA A 398 -18.68 21.79 8.87
C ALA A 398 -18.95 20.64 9.86
N LEU A 399 -20.15 20.60 10.45
CA LEU A 399 -20.56 19.50 11.34
C LEU A 399 -20.58 18.15 10.63
N GLN A 400 -21.03 18.08 9.36
CA GLN A 400 -20.98 16.85 8.58
C GLN A 400 -19.54 16.36 8.40
N ARG A 401 -18.61 17.22 7.98
CA ARG A 401 -17.19 16.86 7.86
C ARG A 401 -16.63 16.35 9.18
N GLU A 402 -16.93 17.05 10.26
CA GLU A 402 -16.50 16.65 11.60
C GLU A 402 -17.07 15.28 11.99
N THR A 403 -18.33 14.96 11.64
CA THR A 403 -18.86 13.60 11.87
C THR A 403 -18.14 12.51 11.07
N PHE A 404 -17.76 12.79 9.81
CA PHE A 404 -16.98 11.85 9.00
C PHE A 404 -15.54 11.70 9.54
N GLU A 405 -14.91 12.79 9.99
CA GLU A 405 -13.60 12.75 10.63
C GLU A 405 -13.63 11.98 11.95
N LEU A 406 -14.65 12.20 12.77
CA LEU A 406 -14.87 11.48 14.02
C LEU A 406 -15.03 9.99 13.76
N GLU A 407 -15.85 9.59 12.77
CA GLU A 407 -16.00 8.19 12.40
C GLU A 407 -14.68 7.61 11.90
N ARG A 408 -13.96 8.33 11.02
CA ARG A 408 -12.65 7.90 10.51
C ARG A 408 -11.66 7.64 11.64
N ARG A 409 -11.58 8.55 12.62
CA ARG A 409 -10.70 8.38 13.81
C ARG A 409 -11.19 7.26 14.74
N ALA A 410 -12.50 7.13 14.94
CA ALA A 410 -13.08 6.06 15.75
C ALA A 410 -12.78 4.66 15.21
N ARG A 411 -12.61 4.52 13.88
CA ARG A 411 -12.19 3.26 13.23
C ARG A 411 -10.74 2.87 13.56
N GLU A 412 -9.86 3.84 13.80
CA GLU A 412 -8.46 3.56 14.14
C GLU A 412 -8.27 3.16 15.61
N VAL A 413 -9.24 3.49 16.47
CA VAL A 413 -9.18 3.25 17.91
C VAL A 413 -9.94 1.97 18.25
N PRO A 414 -9.29 0.98 18.89
CA PRO A 414 -9.94 -0.30 19.19
C PRO A 414 -11.16 -0.10 20.11
N GLY A 415 -12.30 -0.66 19.70
CA GLY A 415 -13.56 -0.61 20.45
C GLY A 415 -14.29 0.73 20.43
N ALA A 416 -13.71 1.81 19.89
CA ALA A 416 -14.35 3.12 19.86
C ALA A 416 -15.54 3.16 18.89
N LEU A 417 -15.41 2.55 17.71
CA LEU A 417 -16.50 2.50 16.73
C LEU A 417 -17.74 1.80 17.28
N THR A 418 -17.59 0.71 18.04
CA THR A 418 -18.72 -0.03 18.62
C THR A 418 -19.56 0.84 19.58
N ASP A 419 -18.91 1.71 20.35
CA ASP A 419 -19.61 2.62 21.26
C ASP A 419 -20.19 3.84 20.54
N LEU A 420 -19.47 4.36 19.54
CA LEU A 420 -19.79 5.62 18.89
C LEU A 420 -20.75 5.46 17.72
N GLN A 421 -20.77 4.33 17.03
CA GLN A 421 -21.58 4.09 15.82
C GLN A 421 -23.07 4.45 15.99
N PRO A 422 -23.81 3.99 17.02
CA PRO A 422 -25.21 4.37 17.17
C PRO A 422 -25.39 5.88 17.42
N LEU A 423 -24.41 6.54 18.04
CA LEU A 423 -24.45 7.98 18.30
C LEU A 423 -24.09 8.80 17.05
N ILE A 424 -23.16 8.31 16.23
CA ILE A 424 -22.81 8.90 14.92
C ILE A 424 -24.00 8.80 13.98
N GLU A 425 -24.68 7.66 13.92
CA GLU A 425 -25.90 7.47 13.11
C GLU A 425 -27.00 8.44 13.54
N GLN A 426 -27.19 8.64 14.86
CA GLN A 426 -28.11 9.65 15.38
C GLN A 426 -27.70 11.07 15.00
N ALA A 427 -26.42 11.44 15.14
CA ALA A 427 -25.91 12.74 14.74
C ALA A 427 -26.13 13.00 13.24
N ARG A 428 -25.85 12.01 12.38
CA ARG A 428 -26.14 12.08 10.94
C ARG A 428 -27.61 12.29 10.65
N ALA A 429 -28.49 11.55 11.32
CA ALA A 429 -29.94 11.73 11.16
C ALA A 429 -30.41 13.15 11.57
N THR A 430 -29.83 13.71 12.64
CA THR A 430 -30.14 15.09 13.05
C THR A 430 -29.62 16.14 12.04
N LEU A 431 -28.42 15.94 11.49
CA LEU A 431 -27.85 16.81 10.47
C LEU A 431 -28.64 16.72 9.15
N ALA A 432 -29.09 15.53 8.76
CA ALA A 432 -29.95 15.32 7.59
C ALA A 432 -31.34 15.99 7.75
N ALA A 433 -31.82 16.15 8.99
CA ALA A 433 -33.02 16.93 9.29
C ALA A 433 -32.78 18.45 9.28
N GLY A 434 -31.56 18.92 8.99
CA GLY A 434 -31.16 20.33 9.00
C GLY A 434 -30.97 20.91 10.40
N GLN A 435 -30.82 20.06 11.43
CA GLN A 435 -30.61 20.48 12.81
C GLN A 435 -29.13 20.34 13.18
N ASN A 436 -28.64 21.23 14.05
CA ASN A 436 -27.26 21.15 14.54
C ASN A 436 -27.13 20.02 15.57
N ALA A 437 -26.22 19.08 15.31
CA ALA A 437 -25.82 18.04 16.26
C ALA A 437 -24.72 18.58 17.19
N ASP A 438 -24.77 18.22 18.48
CA ASP A 438 -23.67 18.45 19.41
C ASP A 438 -22.68 17.28 19.33
N LEU A 439 -21.46 17.55 18.86
CA LEU A 439 -20.42 16.54 18.62
C LEU A 439 -19.40 16.44 19.77
N GLU A 440 -19.38 17.42 20.68
CA GLU A 440 -18.45 17.46 21.81
C GLU A 440 -18.52 16.18 22.69
N PRO A 441 -19.72 15.63 23.01
CA PRO A 441 -19.80 14.39 23.78
C PRO A 441 -19.17 13.21 23.05
N LEU A 442 -19.27 13.16 21.72
CA LEU A 442 -18.70 12.08 20.90
C LEU A 442 -17.18 12.16 20.89
N TRP A 443 -16.61 13.35 20.75
CA TRP A 443 -15.17 13.57 20.87
C TRP A 443 -14.65 13.17 22.25
N SER A 444 -15.37 13.50 23.33
CA SER A 444 -14.94 13.12 24.68
C SER A 444 -14.88 11.59 24.89
N ILE A 445 -15.81 10.84 24.27
CA ILE A 445 -15.81 9.38 24.30
C ILE A 445 -14.60 8.85 23.50
N LEU A 446 -14.35 9.42 22.31
CA LEU A 446 -13.22 9.04 21.48
C LEU A 446 -11.88 9.31 22.17
N GLU A 447 -11.70 10.49 22.77
CA GLU A 447 -10.49 10.86 23.53
C GLU A 447 -10.25 9.91 24.70
N ARG A 448 -11.30 9.56 25.45
CA ARG A 448 -11.19 8.56 26.52
C ARG A 448 -10.73 7.21 25.97
N ARG A 449 -11.32 6.74 24.87
CA ARG A 449 -10.91 5.48 24.22
C ARG A 449 -9.50 5.54 23.66
N MET A 450 -9.05 6.68 23.14
CA MET A 450 -7.66 6.90 22.73
C MET A 450 -6.70 6.81 23.93
N GLY A 451 -7.07 7.40 25.07
CA GLY A 451 -6.31 7.30 26.31
C GLY A 451 -6.21 5.86 26.82
N GLU A 452 -7.32 5.12 26.83
CA GLU A 452 -7.34 3.69 27.19
C GLU A 452 -6.49 2.86 26.21
N ALA A 453 -6.61 3.12 24.91
CA ALA A 453 -5.84 2.44 23.87
C ALA A 453 -4.33 2.73 23.96
N ALA A 454 -3.92 3.92 24.42
CA ALA A 454 -2.54 4.27 24.69
C ALA A 454 -2.01 3.56 25.94
N GLN A 455 -2.79 3.51 27.02
CA GLN A 455 -2.44 2.77 28.23
C GLN A 455 -2.29 1.27 27.97
N GLN A 456 -3.20 0.69 27.18
CA GLN A 456 -3.08 -0.70 26.75
C GLN A 456 -1.79 -0.95 25.97
N ARG A 457 -1.40 -0.03 25.08
CA ARG A 457 -0.13 -0.13 24.35
C ARG A 457 1.07 -0.10 25.31
N GLU A 458 1.10 0.83 26.25
CA GLU A 458 2.17 0.90 27.25
C GLU A 458 2.27 -0.40 28.07
N GLN A 459 1.14 -0.98 28.47
CA GLN A 459 1.09 -2.27 29.17
C GLN A 459 1.62 -3.42 28.31
N MET A 460 1.28 -3.47 27.01
CA MET A 460 1.83 -4.46 26.09
C MET A 460 3.34 -4.30 25.95
N ASP A 461 3.83 -3.06 25.82
CA ASP A 461 5.26 -2.78 25.68
C ASP A 461 6.03 -3.17 26.94
N ALA A 462 5.48 -2.91 28.14
CA ALA A 462 6.06 -3.37 29.40
C ALA A 462 6.10 -4.91 29.51
N ARG A 463 5.03 -5.60 29.09
CA ARG A 463 4.98 -7.08 29.06
C ARG A 463 5.99 -7.64 28.06
N ALA A 464 6.05 -7.12 26.84
CA ALA A 464 7.01 -7.55 25.83
C ALA A 464 8.47 -7.29 26.26
N ALA A 465 8.76 -6.17 26.92
CA ALA A 465 10.08 -5.90 27.50
C ALA A 465 10.47 -6.96 28.55
N ARG A 466 9.52 -7.35 29.40
CA ARG A 466 9.74 -8.43 30.38
C ARG A 466 10.00 -9.77 29.70
N VAL A 467 9.21 -10.14 28.70
CA VAL A 467 9.41 -11.38 27.93
C VAL A 467 10.80 -11.41 27.29
N MET A 468 11.25 -10.30 26.70
CA MET A 468 12.59 -10.21 26.12
C MET A 468 13.71 -10.34 27.17
N GLN A 469 13.57 -9.66 28.31
CA GLN A 469 14.54 -9.76 29.41
C GLN A 469 14.64 -11.18 29.97
N ASP A 470 13.49 -11.84 30.15
CA ASP A 470 13.44 -13.23 30.63
C ASP A 470 13.99 -14.19 29.56
N TYR A 471 13.71 -13.97 28.28
CA TYR A 471 14.31 -14.74 27.19
C TYR A 471 15.84 -14.64 27.18
N ASP A 472 16.41 -13.45 27.36
CA ASP A 472 17.87 -13.25 27.36
C ASP A 472 18.56 -14.07 28.47
N ARG A 473 17.87 -14.33 29.59
CA ARG A 473 18.35 -15.21 30.66
C ARG A 473 18.41 -16.69 30.24
N TYR A 474 17.47 -17.12 29.41
CA TYR A 474 17.32 -18.52 28.98
C TYR A 474 17.91 -18.80 27.59
N ARG A 475 18.42 -17.77 26.89
CA ARG A 475 18.93 -17.85 25.51
C ARG A 475 20.03 -18.90 25.30
N HIS A 476 20.81 -19.22 26.33
CA HIS A 476 21.90 -20.19 26.26
C HIS A 476 21.44 -21.65 26.28
N LEU A 477 20.17 -21.89 26.58
CA LEU A 477 19.60 -23.22 26.60
C LEU A 477 19.31 -23.69 25.16
N ALA A 478 19.68 -24.92 24.85
CA ALA A 478 19.38 -25.55 23.56
C ALA A 478 18.01 -26.22 23.64
N GLY A 479 17.04 -25.72 22.87
CA GLY A 479 15.70 -26.29 22.80
C GLY A 479 14.84 -25.65 21.71
N GLU A 480 13.88 -26.41 21.17
CA GLU A 480 12.94 -25.91 20.16
C GLU A 480 12.08 -24.76 20.74
N THR A 481 11.70 -24.87 22.02
CA THR A 481 10.94 -23.88 22.80
C THR A 481 11.68 -22.54 22.83
N ILE A 482 12.99 -22.54 23.11
CA ILE A 482 13.83 -21.33 23.17
C ILE A 482 14.09 -20.75 21.77
N GLN A 483 14.22 -21.59 20.74
CA GLN A 483 14.34 -21.12 19.34
C GLN A 483 13.04 -20.48 18.84
N LYS A 484 11.86 -21.01 19.21
CA LYS A 484 10.56 -20.38 18.94
C LYS A 484 10.43 -19.06 19.70
N LEU A 485 10.75 -19.06 21.00
CA LEU A 485 10.70 -17.87 21.84
C LEU A 485 11.63 -16.76 21.32
N GLY A 486 12.83 -17.10 20.84
CA GLY A 486 13.76 -16.13 20.24
C GLY A 486 13.20 -15.45 18.99
N ARG A 487 12.53 -16.20 18.11
CA ARG A 487 11.86 -15.63 16.92
C ARG A 487 10.72 -14.70 17.31
N LEU A 488 9.88 -15.10 18.26
CA LEU A 488 8.81 -14.22 18.75
C LEU A 488 9.37 -12.98 19.46
N ALA A 489 10.45 -13.10 20.22
CA ALA A 489 11.11 -11.97 20.87
C ALA A 489 11.66 -10.95 19.85
N ASP A 490 12.20 -11.42 18.72
CA ASP A 490 12.64 -10.55 17.63
C ASP A 490 11.44 -9.82 16.98
N VAL A 491 10.32 -10.52 16.78
CA VAL A 491 9.06 -9.90 16.28
C VAL A 491 8.54 -8.86 17.27
N LEU A 492 8.49 -9.16 18.57
CA LEU A 492 8.08 -8.22 19.61
C LEU A 492 8.97 -6.97 19.61
N ARG A 493 10.29 -7.13 19.39
CA ARG A 493 11.23 -6.00 19.31
C ARG A 493 10.94 -5.08 18.12
N GLU A 494 10.63 -5.66 16.96
CA GLU A 494 10.24 -4.85 15.79
C GLU A 494 8.85 -4.22 15.99
N GLN A 495 7.89 -4.92 16.61
CA GLN A 495 6.57 -4.38 16.93
C GLN A 495 6.60 -3.24 17.96
N GLN A 496 7.53 -3.27 18.92
CA GLN A 496 7.75 -2.16 19.87
C GLN A 496 8.30 -0.90 19.20
N ARG A 497 9.11 -1.06 18.13
CA ARG A 497 9.64 0.08 17.37
C ARG A 497 8.60 0.74 16.49
N LEU A 498 7.49 0.05 16.20
CA LEU A 498 6.34 0.66 15.53
C LEU A 498 5.70 1.67 16.49
N GLY A 499 5.41 2.87 15.99
CA GLY A 499 4.73 3.92 16.75
C GLY A 499 3.24 3.63 16.90
N THR A 500 2.42 4.35 16.15
CA THR A 500 0.97 4.10 16.09
C THR A 500 0.70 2.77 15.37
N LEU A 501 -0.06 1.89 16.00
CA LEU A 501 -0.50 0.61 15.43
C LEU A 501 -1.98 0.66 15.03
N SER A 502 -2.29 0.06 13.88
CA SER A 502 -3.64 -0.30 13.47
C SER A 502 -4.31 -1.29 14.45
N SER A 503 -5.64 -1.37 14.42
CA SER A 503 -6.42 -2.33 15.23
C SER A 503 -5.99 -3.79 14.99
N ASP A 504 -5.74 -4.15 13.73
CA ASP A 504 -5.25 -5.48 13.33
C ASP A 504 -3.85 -5.74 13.88
N ALA A 505 -2.93 -4.77 13.74
CA ALA A 505 -1.57 -4.91 14.23
C ALA A 505 -1.52 -5.02 15.76
N ARG A 506 -2.41 -4.33 16.49
CA ARG A 506 -2.56 -4.47 17.95
C ARG A 506 -3.03 -5.87 18.33
N THR A 507 -4.03 -6.40 17.64
CA THR A 507 -4.56 -7.75 17.88
C THR A 507 -3.46 -8.79 17.69
N ARG A 508 -2.67 -8.66 16.62
CA ARG A 508 -1.51 -9.53 16.38
C ARG A 508 -0.42 -9.35 17.44
N TYR A 509 -0.13 -8.12 17.84
CA TYR A 509 0.86 -7.86 18.90
C TYR A 509 0.48 -8.58 20.19
N LEU A 510 -0.80 -8.51 20.59
CA LEU A 510 -1.33 -9.27 21.73
C LEU A 510 -1.17 -10.78 21.55
N GLN A 511 -1.55 -11.32 20.40
CA GLN A 511 -1.43 -12.76 20.12
C GLN A 511 0.03 -13.25 20.17
N THR A 512 0.96 -12.49 19.56
CA THR A 512 2.40 -12.78 19.61
C THR A 512 2.91 -12.75 21.04
N LEU A 513 2.46 -11.78 21.82
CA LEU A 513 2.86 -11.60 23.21
C LEU A 513 2.34 -12.72 24.10
N GLU A 514 1.07 -13.10 23.99
CA GLU A 514 0.48 -14.23 24.73
C GLU A 514 1.17 -15.55 24.37
N SER A 515 1.46 -15.76 23.08
CA SER A 515 2.21 -16.94 22.62
C SER A 515 3.63 -16.98 23.19
N ALA A 516 4.31 -15.83 23.25
CA ALA A 516 5.65 -15.74 23.82
C ALA A 516 5.65 -15.95 25.34
N GLU A 517 4.66 -15.42 26.06
CA GLU A 517 4.47 -15.65 27.49
C GLU A 517 4.21 -17.14 27.78
N ALA A 518 3.38 -17.81 26.99
CA ALA A 518 3.13 -19.24 27.11
C ALA A 518 4.43 -20.06 26.92
N LEU A 519 5.18 -19.80 25.84
CA LEU A 519 6.46 -20.48 25.60
C LEU A 519 7.52 -20.18 26.66
N LEU A 520 7.47 -18.99 27.26
CA LEU A 520 8.36 -18.63 28.36
C LEU A 520 8.02 -19.44 29.61
N THR A 521 6.74 -19.65 29.93
CA THR A 521 6.35 -20.52 31.05
C THR A 521 6.77 -21.98 30.82
N GLU A 522 6.65 -22.46 29.59
CA GLU A 522 7.13 -23.80 29.20
C GLU A 522 8.66 -23.90 29.33
N ALA A 523 9.41 -22.93 28.81
CA ALA A 523 10.86 -22.89 28.93
C ALA A 523 11.33 -22.82 30.40
N GLN A 524 10.59 -22.11 31.26
CA GLN A 524 10.86 -22.09 32.70
C GLN A 524 10.62 -23.45 33.35
N ALA A 525 9.54 -24.14 32.97
CA ALA A 525 9.26 -25.49 33.47
C ALA A 525 10.30 -26.50 32.99
N GLU A 526 10.69 -26.46 31.71
CA GLU A 526 11.77 -27.29 31.15
C GLU A 526 13.10 -27.06 31.88
N PHE A 527 13.45 -25.80 32.14
CA PHE A 527 14.67 -25.46 32.88
C PHE A 527 14.63 -25.96 34.32
N GLN A 528 13.50 -25.82 35.01
CA GLN A 528 13.33 -26.35 36.36
C GLN A 528 13.42 -27.88 36.38
N ALA A 529 12.76 -28.56 35.44
CA ALA A 529 12.84 -30.01 35.30
C ALA A 529 14.29 -30.46 35.01
N ALA A 530 15.00 -29.81 34.10
CA ALA A 530 16.41 -30.10 33.82
C ALA A 530 17.30 -29.88 35.06
N ARG A 531 17.01 -28.85 35.86
CA ARG A 531 17.71 -28.59 37.12
C ARG A 531 17.41 -29.64 38.19
N GLU A 532 16.17 -30.12 38.28
CA GLU A 532 15.78 -31.19 39.19
C GLU A 532 16.43 -32.52 38.80
N VAL A 533 16.47 -32.85 37.51
CA VAL A 533 17.18 -34.02 36.97
C VAL A 533 18.67 -33.94 37.29
N THR A 534 19.33 -32.82 37.01
CA THR A 534 20.76 -32.65 37.36
C THR A 534 21.00 -32.70 38.87
N ALA A 535 20.07 -32.22 39.70
CA ALA A 535 20.15 -32.34 41.16
C ALA A 535 19.88 -33.76 41.68
N THR A 536 19.03 -34.55 41.02
CA THR A 536 18.72 -35.94 41.42
C THR A 536 19.78 -36.94 40.98
N PHE A 537 20.41 -36.73 39.83
CA PHE A 537 21.49 -37.59 39.36
C PHE A 537 22.87 -37.19 39.90
N GLY A 538 23.07 -35.95 40.37
CA GLY A 538 24.38 -35.48 40.82
C GLY A 538 25.39 -35.40 39.66
N ALA A 539 26.42 -34.55 39.82
CA ALA A 539 27.45 -34.38 38.78
C ALA A 539 28.18 -35.70 38.47
N ASP A 540 28.29 -36.60 39.45
CA ASP A 540 29.07 -37.83 39.34
C ASP A 540 28.33 -38.96 38.60
N ALA A 541 26.99 -39.08 38.72
CA ALA A 541 26.28 -40.16 38.01
C ALA A 541 26.03 -39.85 36.53
N LEU A 542 25.94 -38.56 36.16
CA LEU A 542 25.83 -38.15 34.76
C LEU A 542 27.18 -38.25 34.03
N SER A 543 28.32 -38.04 34.72
CA SER A 543 29.64 -38.29 34.12
C SER A 543 29.91 -39.78 33.91
N ASP A 544 29.43 -40.64 34.81
CA ASP A 544 29.51 -42.11 34.65
C ASP A 544 28.61 -42.61 33.51
N LEU A 545 27.42 -42.03 33.32
CA LEU A 545 26.50 -42.42 32.25
C LEU A 545 26.93 -41.90 30.87
N LEU A 546 27.59 -40.74 30.81
CA LEU A 546 28.20 -40.21 29.58
C LEU A 546 29.57 -40.84 29.30
N GLY A 547 30.32 -41.25 30.33
CA GLY A 547 31.57 -42.01 30.20
C GLY A 547 31.38 -43.41 29.62
N VAL A 548 30.16 -43.97 29.62
CA VAL A 548 29.82 -45.23 28.92
C VAL A 548 29.73 -45.04 27.40
N PHE A 549 29.63 -43.80 26.91
CA PHE A 549 29.62 -43.49 25.47
C PHE A 549 30.98 -43.02 24.94
N ASP A 550 31.97 -42.72 25.80
CA ASP A 550 33.36 -42.53 25.39
C ASP A 550 34.04 -43.91 25.20
N SER A 551 33.84 -44.45 24.00
CA SER A 551 34.79 -45.25 23.21
C SER A 551 35.84 -46.10 23.96
N ASP A 552 35.48 -47.33 24.31
CA ASP A 552 36.43 -48.45 24.51
C ASP A 552 35.87 -49.80 24.00
N ALA A 553 34.96 -49.78 23.02
CA ALA A 553 34.41 -50.99 22.39
C ALA A 553 34.73 -51.13 20.89
N PHE A 554 35.67 -50.35 20.34
CA PHE A 554 36.04 -50.42 18.92
C PHE A 554 37.55 -50.41 18.63
N GLU A 555 38.41 -50.85 19.54
CA GLU A 555 39.82 -51.13 19.23
C GLU A 555 40.27 -52.51 19.70
N GLN A 556 39.75 -53.55 19.03
CA GLN A 556 40.44 -54.83 18.90
C GLN A 556 40.42 -55.26 17.43
N ASN A 557 41.33 -54.66 16.66
CA ASN A 557 42.12 -55.28 15.58
C ASN A 557 42.83 -54.15 14.81
N ASP A 558 44.04 -53.78 15.21
CA ASP A 558 45.21 -54.30 14.50
C ASP A 558 46.51 -53.80 15.14
N VAL A 559 47.43 -54.75 15.22
CA VAL A 559 48.78 -54.61 15.73
C VAL A 559 49.65 -53.96 14.67
N ALA A 560 50.14 -52.74 14.91
CA ALA A 560 51.41 -52.24 14.39
C ALA A 560 51.91 -51.02 15.20
N THR A 561 52.67 -51.32 16.27
CA THR A 561 53.95 -50.67 16.64
C THR A 561 54.60 -49.83 15.53
N ASP A 562 55.26 -48.70 15.72
CA ASP A 562 55.88 -47.99 16.86
C ASP A 562 56.48 -46.69 16.27
N LEU A 563 57.06 -45.81 17.10
CA LEU A 563 57.92 -44.65 16.78
C LEU A 563 57.22 -43.27 16.65
N LEU A 564 57.06 -42.59 17.79
CA LEU A 564 57.92 -41.44 18.16
C LEU A 564 57.41 -40.77 19.43
N SER A 565 58.15 -40.99 20.51
CA SER A 565 58.14 -40.19 21.73
C SER A 565 58.56 -38.74 21.45
N THR A 566 58.03 -37.77 22.21
CA THR A 566 58.81 -36.99 23.20
C THR A 566 57.99 -35.85 23.83
N GLU A 567 57.95 -35.85 25.17
CA GLU A 567 58.16 -34.72 26.12
C GLU A 567 57.18 -33.50 26.06
N SER A 568 56.67 -32.89 27.14
CA SER A 568 57.14 -32.75 28.52
C SER A 568 56.02 -32.18 29.43
N SER A 569 55.89 -32.77 30.63
CA SER A 569 55.69 -32.19 31.98
C SER A 569 54.75 -30.99 32.26
N ALA A 570 53.81 -31.23 33.18
CA ALA A 570 52.95 -30.30 33.95
C ALA A 570 53.70 -29.61 35.13
N PRO A 571 53.08 -29.08 36.23
CA PRO A 571 51.75 -28.46 36.49
C PRO A 571 51.88 -27.14 37.33
N ILE A 572 50.76 -26.55 37.83
CA ILE A 572 50.49 -26.27 39.29
C ILE A 572 49.22 -25.39 39.50
N HIS A 573 48.37 -25.87 40.41
CA HIS A 573 47.23 -25.22 41.08
C HIS A 573 47.61 -24.04 41.99
N THR A 574 46.72 -23.06 42.18
CA THR A 574 46.15 -22.69 43.51
C THR A 574 45.00 -21.67 43.39
N ASP A 575 44.02 -21.83 44.27
CA ASP A 575 42.73 -21.14 44.38
C ASP A 575 42.80 -20.01 45.47
N PRO A 576 41.71 -19.42 46.02
CA PRO A 576 41.34 -17.99 45.90
C PRO A 576 41.39 -17.17 47.22
N ALA A 577 41.24 -15.83 47.14
CA ALA A 577 40.43 -14.95 48.04
C ALA A 577 40.93 -13.49 48.20
N GLN A 578 39.97 -12.56 48.10
CA GLN A 578 39.79 -11.28 48.83
C GLN A 578 40.80 -10.11 48.69
N HIS A 579 40.32 -8.96 48.15
CA HIS A 579 40.21 -7.71 48.91
C HIS A 579 39.39 -6.62 48.18
N GLU A 580 38.61 -5.89 48.99
CA GLU A 580 37.83 -4.69 48.70
C GLU A 580 38.64 -3.53 48.08
N ASN A 581 37.99 -2.73 47.21
CA ASN A 581 37.84 -1.28 47.41
C ASN A 581 37.03 -0.63 46.26
N ALA A 582 35.94 0.06 46.63
CA ALA A 582 35.34 1.13 45.84
C ALA A 582 36.12 2.45 46.08
N PRO A 583 36.02 3.46 45.19
CA PRO A 583 34.96 4.46 45.43
C PRO A 583 34.29 5.08 44.18
N ALA A 584 32.99 5.35 44.36
CA ALA A 584 32.21 6.56 44.02
C ALA A 584 32.24 7.25 42.63
N ARG A 585 31.02 7.30 42.06
CA ARG A 585 30.30 8.43 41.41
C ARG A 585 30.89 9.10 40.15
N ALA A 586 30.20 8.89 39.03
CA ALA A 586 29.69 9.98 38.18
C ALA A 586 28.44 9.51 37.41
N SER A 587 27.35 10.22 37.65
CA SER A 587 26.09 10.18 36.92
C SER A 587 26.28 10.61 35.46
N GLN A 588 25.84 9.80 34.51
CA GLN A 588 25.62 10.23 33.12
C GLN A 588 24.19 9.84 32.72
N ASP A 589 23.36 10.87 32.60
CA ASP A 589 22.04 10.83 32.01
C ASP A 589 22.12 10.37 30.54
N PRO A 590 21.37 9.34 30.10
CA PRO A 590 21.36 8.91 28.70
C PRO A 590 20.33 9.65 27.83
N PHE A 591 19.62 10.67 28.36
CA PHE A 591 18.62 11.42 27.61
C PHE A 591 18.88 12.93 27.69
N GLY A 592 19.83 13.39 26.89
CA GLY A 592 20.08 14.82 26.64
C GLY A 592 18.98 15.48 25.82
N LEU A 593 17.80 15.66 26.42
CA LEU A 593 16.65 16.39 25.86
C LEU A 593 16.91 17.90 25.68
N ALA A 594 18.05 18.43 26.14
CA ALA A 594 18.44 19.83 25.95
C ALA A 594 19.18 20.12 24.62
N ALA A 595 19.64 19.09 23.89
CA ALA A 595 20.35 19.27 22.62
C ALA A 595 19.43 19.31 21.38
N LEU A 596 18.19 18.84 21.51
CA LEU A 596 17.20 18.80 20.41
C LEU A 596 16.41 20.10 20.23
N LEU A 597 16.41 21.00 21.22
CA LEU A 597 15.67 22.27 21.17
C LEU A 597 16.50 23.47 20.66
N ALA A 598 17.76 23.27 20.25
CA ALA A 598 18.66 24.35 19.83
C ALA A 598 19.12 24.27 18.35
N ALA A 599 18.62 23.32 17.55
CA ALA A 599 19.04 23.14 16.15
C ALA A 599 17.92 23.50 15.15
N THR A 600 17.26 24.64 15.34
CA THR A 600 16.48 25.30 14.30
C THR A 600 16.97 26.74 14.16
N SER A 601 18.12 26.93 13.49
CA SER A 601 18.53 28.22 12.92
C SER A 601 19.73 28.04 12.00
N THR A 602 19.46 28.14 10.69
CA THR A 602 20.23 28.91 9.69
C THR A 602 21.75 28.76 9.64
N GLN A 603 22.28 28.15 8.56
CA GLN A 603 23.41 28.72 7.78
C GLN A 603 23.60 28.02 6.42
N PRO A 604 24.23 28.70 5.43
CA PRO A 604 24.05 28.48 4.00
C PRO A 604 25.06 27.48 3.38
N ALA A 605 24.65 26.84 2.28
CA ALA A 605 25.55 26.04 1.46
C ALA A 605 26.46 26.94 0.59
N PRO A 606 27.73 26.56 0.36
CA PRO A 606 28.68 27.34 -0.42
C PRO A 606 28.48 27.13 -1.93
N ALA A 607 28.76 28.20 -2.66
CA ALA A 607 28.84 28.27 -4.12
C ALA A 607 29.92 27.32 -4.66
N LEU A 608 29.59 26.61 -5.75
CA LEU A 608 30.57 26.07 -6.68
C LEU A 608 30.26 26.62 -8.07
N GLU A 609 31.30 27.21 -8.64
CA GLU A 609 31.37 27.92 -9.90
C GLU A 609 31.27 26.99 -11.12
N GLU A 610 30.57 27.51 -12.13
CA GLU A 610 30.85 27.48 -13.56
C GLU A 610 31.70 26.34 -14.16
N ALA A 611 31.05 25.57 -15.05
CA ALA A 611 31.68 25.08 -16.27
C ALA A 611 30.66 25.08 -17.42
N THR A 612 30.63 26.18 -18.16
CA THR A 612 30.06 26.29 -19.51
C THR A 612 30.86 25.43 -20.49
N LEU A 613 30.18 24.79 -21.46
CA LEU A 613 30.57 24.63 -22.88
C LEU A 613 29.76 23.47 -23.53
N PHE A 614 28.71 23.76 -24.29
CA PHE A 614 28.77 23.78 -25.76
C PHE A 614 27.39 24.08 -26.37
N GLU A 615 27.45 25.03 -27.29
CA GLU A 615 26.40 25.63 -28.08
C GLU A 615 26.41 24.96 -29.46
N SER A 616 25.24 24.55 -29.97
CA SER A 616 25.02 24.48 -31.42
C SER A 616 23.54 24.46 -31.77
N ALA A 617 23.22 25.33 -32.72
CA ALA A 617 21.94 25.95 -32.99
C ALA A 617 21.30 25.40 -34.29
N LEU A 618 19.96 25.35 -34.29
CA LEU A 618 18.99 25.65 -35.38
C LEU A 618 18.86 24.69 -36.59
N PRO A 619 17.79 24.80 -37.44
CA PRO A 619 16.49 25.53 -37.30
C PRO A 619 15.23 24.71 -37.68
N PHE A 620 14.06 25.25 -37.30
CA PHE A 620 12.73 24.94 -37.88
C PHE A 620 12.64 25.31 -39.38
N PRO A 621 11.69 24.70 -40.12
CA PRO A 621 10.86 25.52 -40.99
C PRO A 621 9.36 25.26 -40.82
N SER A 622 8.64 26.38 -40.75
CA SER A 622 7.21 26.57 -40.98
C SER A 622 6.81 26.27 -42.43
N GLY A 623 5.65 25.63 -42.63
CA GLY A 623 5.02 25.54 -43.95
C GLY A 623 3.63 24.90 -43.90
N THR A 624 2.58 25.73 -43.89
CA THR A 624 1.24 25.36 -44.34
C THR A 624 1.22 25.10 -45.84
N PRO A 625 0.41 24.14 -46.32
CA PRO A 625 -0.44 24.46 -47.46
C PRO A 625 -1.89 24.02 -47.27
N ASP A 626 -2.76 24.93 -47.65
CA ASP A 626 -4.19 24.77 -47.90
C ASP A 626 -4.38 24.14 -49.29
N LEU A 627 -5.29 23.17 -49.46
CA LEU A 627 -5.88 22.81 -50.75
C LEU A 627 -7.07 21.86 -50.56
N ALA A 628 -8.26 22.43 -50.76
CA ALA A 628 -9.52 21.74 -50.98
C ALA A 628 -9.56 20.99 -52.33
N ASN A 629 -10.49 20.04 -52.41
CA ASN A 629 -11.02 19.32 -53.57
C ASN A 629 -10.18 18.16 -54.13
N LEU A 630 -10.55 16.95 -53.71
CA LEU A 630 -10.61 15.77 -54.58
C LEU A 630 -11.80 14.90 -54.18
N THR A 631 -12.82 14.86 -55.04
CA THR A 631 -14.01 14.03 -54.96
C THR A 631 -13.89 12.85 -55.92
N LEU A 632 -14.32 11.65 -55.49
CA LEU A 632 -14.88 10.49 -56.24
C LEU A 632 -14.34 9.14 -55.68
N PRO A 633 -15.05 7.99 -55.80
CA PRO A 633 -16.49 7.70 -55.97
C PRO A 633 -17.05 6.74 -54.87
N PRO A 634 -18.37 6.43 -54.81
CA PRO A 634 -18.94 5.57 -53.76
C PRO A 634 -18.77 4.09 -54.11
N ALA A 635 -18.10 3.32 -53.26
CA ALA A 635 -18.07 1.87 -53.34
C ALA A 635 -18.82 1.27 -52.13
N GLY A 636 -19.85 0.48 -52.43
CA GLY A 636 -20.91 0.09 -51.52
C GLY A 636 -20.47 -0.65 -50.27
N THR A 637 -21.22 -0.41 -49.20
CA THR A 637 -21.33 -1.25 -48.01
C THR A 637 -21.94 -2.61 -48.39
N PRO A 638 -21.25 -3.74 -48.16
CA PRO A 638 -21.92 -5.02 -47.99
C PRO A 638 -22.18 -5.24 -46.49
N ASP A 639 -23.44 -5.48 -46.15
CA ASP A 639 -23.95 -5.80 -44.82
C ASP A 639 -23.10 -6.88 -44.12
N LEU A 640 -22.41 -6.47 -43.05
CA LEU A 640 -22.10 -7.36 -41.93
C LEU A 640 -23.20 -7.16 -40.89
N PRO A 641 -23.77 -8.24 -40.31
CA PRO A 641 -24.78 -8.11 -39.27
C PRO A 641 -24.20 -7.26 -38.13
N HIS A 642 -24.92 -6.18 -37.79
CA HIS A 642 -24.51 -5.28 -36.71
C HIS A 642 -24.35 -6.07 -35.41
N GLY A 643 -23.14 -6.04 -34.84
CA GLY A 643 -22.82 -6.67 -33.55
C GLY A 643 -21.72 -7.74 -33.57
N VAL A 644 -21.15 -8.09 -34.73
CA VAL A 644 -20.04 -9.05 -34.80
C VAL A 644 -18.70 -8.34 -34.98
N LEU A 645 -17.85 -8.44 -33.96
CA LEU A 645 -16.53 -7.79 -33.94
C LEU A 645 -15.50 -8.66 -34.69
N VAL A 646 -15.03 -8.19 -35.84
CA VAL A 646 -13.86 -8.76 -36.53
C VAL A 646 -12.70 -7.79 -36.35
N ARG A 647 -11.60 -8.28 -35.77
CA ARG A 647 -10.40 -7.48 -35.52
C ARG A 647 -9.24 -7.97 -36.35
N THR A 648 -8.42 -7.04 -36.84
CA THR A 648 -7.25 -7.36 -37.68
C THR A 648 -6.04 -6.57 -37.22
N TRP A 649 -4.91 -7.26 -37.10
CA TRP A 649 -3.64 -6.69 -36.68
C TRP A 649 -2.52 -7.07 -37.64
N ARG A 650 -1.63 -6.11 -37.92
CA ARG A 650 -0.36 -6.37 -38.61
C ARG A 650 0.75 -6.43 -37.57
N VAL A 651 1.45 -7.55 -37.52
CA VAL A 651 2.57 -7.78 -36.60
C VAL A 651 3.86 -7.92 -37.42
N THR A 652 4.93 -7.21 -37.07
CA THR A 652 6.27 -7.44 -37.66
C THR A 652 7.23 -7.81 -36.56
N LYS A 653 8.02 -8.87 -36.73
CA LYS A 653 9.07 -9.28 -35.78
C LYS A 653 8.58 -9.36 -34.31
N GLY A 654 7.39 -9.93 -34.10
CA GLY A 654 6.79 -10.08 -32.76
C GLY A 654 6.20 -8.80 -32.15
N GLN A 655 6.22 -7.66 -32.86
CA GLN A 655 5.62 -6.40 -32.40
C GLN A 655 4.42 -6.02 -33.27
N VAL A 656 3.30 -5.65 -32.62
CA VAL A 656 2.11 -5.15 -33.31
C VAL A 656 2.43 -3.76 -33.86
N VAL A 657 2.46 -3.64 -35.20
CA VAL A 657 2.75 -2.37 -35.89
C VAL A 657 1.47 -1.57 -36.11
N GLU A 658 0.35 -2.26 -36.30
CA GLU A 658 -0.90 -1.62 -36.71
C GLU A 658 -2.10 -2.39 -36.13
N GLY A 659 -2.99 -1.66 -35.44
CA GLY A 659 -4.19 -2.21 -34.79
C GLY A 659 -5.48 -1.63 -35.36
N ASP A 660 -6.42 -2.54 -35.64
CA ASP A 660 -7.79 -2.38 -36.16
C ASP A 660 -7.97 -1.61 -37.49
N LEU A 661 -7.81 -2.32 -38.60
CA LEU A 661 -8.08 -1.87 -39.98
C LEU A 661 -9.57 -2.01 -40.40
N SER A 662 -10.48 -2.09 -39.43
CA SER A 662 -11.91 -2.35 -39.63
C SER A 662 -12.70 -1.08 -40.02
N PRO A 663 -13.72 -1.15 -40.88
CA PRO A 663 -14.45 0.04 -41.38
C PRO A 663 -15.45 0.68 -40.41
N ALA A 664 -15.56 0.24 -39.16
CA ALA A 664 -16.43 0.85 -38.14
C ALA A 664 -15.58 1.64 -37.13
N GLY A 665 -15.67 2.98 -37.21
CA GLY A 665 -14.83 3.91 -36.46
C GLY A 665 -15.13 4.04 -34.96
N ASP A 666 -14.18 4.72 -34.31
CA ASP A 666 -14.11 5.29 -32.96
C ASP A 666 -13.80 4.37 -31.78
N TRP A 667 -12.53 3.94 -31.67
CA TRP A 667 -11.90 3.60 -30.38
C TRP A 667 -10.42 4.04 -30.34
N SER A 668 -9.96 4.49 -29.17
CA SER A 668 -8.58 4.88 -28.87
C SER A 668 -7.63 3.69 -28.96
N THR A 669 -6.37 3.93 -29.37
CA THR A 669 -5.27 2.96 -29.35
C THR A 669 -4.79 2.72 -27.91
N GLU A 670 -5.66 2.18 -27.06
CA GLU A 670 -5.33 1.72 -25.72
C GLU A 670 -5.81 0.27 -25.65
N THR A 671 -4.90 -0.65 -25.94
CA THR A 671 -5.15 -2.08 -25.81
C THR A 671 -5.27 -2.40 -24.31
N ASP A 672 -6.51 -2.40 -23.79
CA ASP A 672 -6.87 -2.58 -22.37
C ASP A 672 -6.56 -3.96 -21.75
N CYS A 673 -5.81 -4.83 -22.43
CA CYS A 673 -5.43 -6.12 -21.88
C CYS A 673 -3.97 -6.42 -22.23
N GLU A 674 -3.06 -6.25 -21.27
CA GLU A 674 -1.66 -6.72 -21.36
C GLU A 674 -1.61 -8.22 -21.74
N ALA A 675 -2.60 -8.99 -21.29
CA ALA A 675 -2.81 -10.39 -21.65
C ALA A 675 -3.05 -10.60 -23.16
N ASP A 676 -3.83 -9.73 -23.83
CA ASP A 676 -4.11 -9.87 -25.27
C ASP A 676 -2.92 -9.46 -26.12
N VAL A 677 -2.15 -8.44 -25.70
CA VAL A 677 -0.91 -8.02 -26.37
C VAL A 677 0.16 -9.10 -26.26
N LEU A 678 0.35 -9.70 -25.08
CA LEU A 678 1.27 -10.82 -24.88
C LEU A 678 0.84 -12.06 -25.66
N ARG A 679 -0.47 -12.32 -25.77
CA ARG A 679 -1.02 -13.45 -26.53
C ARG A 679 -0.91 -13.23 -28.03
N LEU A 680 -1.11 -12.00 -28.52
CA LEU A 680 -0.86 -11.59 -29.91
C LEU A 680 0.63 -11.70 -30.27
N ALA A 681 1.52 -11.27 -29.38
CA ALA A 681 2.97 -11.40 -29.55
C ALA A 681 3.39 -12.87 -29.57
N TRP A 682 2.87 -13.70 -28.65
CA TRP A 682 3.13 -15.14 -28.60
C TRP A 682 2.61 -15.88 -29.84
N LEU A 683 1.39 -15.56 -30.31
CA LEU A 683 0.83 -16.13 -31.54
C LEU A 683 1.63 -15.72 -32.78
N ALA A 684 2.15 -14.49 -32.81
CA ALA A 684 3.01 -14.02 -33.89
C ALA A 684 4.40 -14.68 -33.89
N ASP A 685 4.96 -14.94 -32.71
CA ASP A 685 6.24 -15.63 -32.54
C ASP A 685 6.12 -17.12 -32.96
N GLN A 686 5.03 -17.79 -32.54
CA GLN A 686 4.67 -19.13 -33.00
C GLN A 686 4.44 -19.21 -34.51
N ALA A 687 3.86 -18.16 -35.13
CA ALA A 687 3.61 -18.11 -36.57
C ALA A 687 4.89 -17.85 -37.39
N ALA A 688 5.93 -17.25 -36.80
CA ALA A 688 7.23 -17.08 -37.45
C ALA A 688 8.00 -18.42 -37.56
N GLU A 689 7.76 -19.35 -36.64
CA GLU A 689 8.38 -20.68 -36.62
C GLU A 689 7.63 -21.73 -37.46
N LEU A 690 6.37 -21.51 -37.79
CA LEU A 690 5.51 -22.49 -38.46
C LEU A 690 4.91 -21.93 -39.76
N HIS A 691 5.20 -22.59 -40.89
CA HIS A 691 4.59 -22.34 -42.21
C HIS A 691 3.03 -22.32 -42.17
N PRO A 692 2.37 -21.70 -43.16
CA PRO A 692 1.21 -20.83 -43.00
C PRO A 692 -0.08 -21.57 -42.64
N SER A 693 -1.00 -20.87 -41.98
CA SER A 693 -2.37 -21.25 -41.60
C SER A 693 -2.50 -22.21 -40.41
N ARG A 694 -2.05 -21.78 -39.23
CA ARG A 694 -2.50 -22.41 -37.98
C ARG A 694 -3.74 -21.67 -37.45
N LEU A 695 -4.86 -22.37 -37.50
CA LEU A 695 -6.13 -21.94 -36.94
C LEU A 695 -6.13 -22.34 -35.47
N THR A 696 -6.29 -21.38 -34.56
CA THR A 696 -6.46 -21.69 -33.13
C THR A 696 -7.86 -21.29 -32.71
N LEU A 697 -8.59 -22.28 -32.16
CA LEU A 697 -9.94 -22.13 -31.64
C LEU A 697 -9.85 -22.00 -30.12
N ASP A 698 -10.44 -20.95 -29.58
CA ASP A 698 -10.58 -20.80 -28.13
C ASP A 698 -11.76 -21.65 -27.60
N VAL A 699 -11.77 -21.94 -26.30
CA VAL A 699 -12.77 -22.76 -25.59
C VAL A 699 -14.19 -22.20 -25.76
N GLY A 700 -14.33 -20.91 -26.12
CA GLY A 700 -15.58 -20.23 -26.46
C GLY A 700 -15.99 -20.24 -27.94
N GLY A 701 -15.35 -21.04 -28.81
CA GLY A 701 -15.71 -21.17 -30.22
C GLY A 701 -15.28 -20.02 -31.13
N ARG A 702 -14.32 -19.18 -30.70
CA ARG A 702 -13.79 -18.03 -31.45
C ARG A 702 -12.53 -18.42 -32.23
N CYS A 703 -12.37 -17.90 -33.44
CA CYS A 703 -11.31 -18.26 -34.38
C CYS A 703 -10.22 -17.19 -34.47
N TRP A 704 -8.96 -17.64 -34.38
CA TRP A 704 -7.78 -16.84 -34.69
C TRP A 704 -7.09 -17.40 -35.94
N LEU A 705 -6.82 -16.52 -36.91
CA LEU A 705 -6.17 -16.86 -38.17
C LEU A 705 -4.88 -16.03 -38.34
N THR A 706 -3.75 -16.69 -38.56
CA THR A 706 -2.46 -16.03 -38.82
C THR A 706 -2.00 -16.28 -40.25
N LEU A 707 -1.70 -15.21 -41.00
CA LEU A 707 -1.27 -15.27 -42.39
C LEU A 707 0.08 -14.54 -42.56
N PRO A 708 1.15 -15.22 -43.01
CA PRO A 708 2.41 -14.56 -43.27
C PRO A 708 2.30 -13.66 -44.51
N GLN A 709 2.95 -12.51 -44.44
CA GLN A 709 3.03 -11.49 -45.48
C GLN A 709 4.48 -11.29 -45.94
N LEU A 710 4.65 -10.77 -47.16
CA LEU A 710 5.98 -10.46 -47.70
C LEU A 710 6.66 -9.38 -46.82
N GLY A 711 7.95 -9.59 -46.53
CA GLY A 711 8.73 -8.65 -45.69
C GLY A 711 8.78 -8.95 -44.19
N GLY A 712 8.39 -10.17 -43.77
CA GLY A 712 8.51 -10.58 -42.35
C GLY A 712 7.41 -10.02 -41.44
N SER A 713 6.28 -9.62 -42.03
CA SER A 713 5.05 -9.28 -41.32
C SER A 713 4.09 -10.47 -41.30
N THR A 714 3.26 -10.56 -40.27
CA THR A 714 2.19 -11.56 -40.12
C THR A 714 0.88 -10.81 -39.82
N LEU A 715 -0.15 -11.10 -40.60
CA LEU A 715 -1.51 -10.62 -40.36
C LEU A 715 -2.20 -11.58 -39.39
N VAL A 716 -2.77 -11.06 -38.32
CA VAL A 716 -3.56 -11.82 -37.34
C VAL A 716 -5.01 -11.34 -37.42
N VAL A 717 -5.94 -12.26 -37.61
CA VAL A 717 -7.38 -11.99 -37.72
C VAL A 717 -8.11 -12.73 -36.62
N TYR A 718 -8.96 -12.00 -35.90
CA TYR A 718 -9.87 -12.55 -34.90
C TYR A 718 -11.31 -12.40 -35.37
N ALA A 719 -12.03 -13.52 -35.41
CA ALA A 719 -13.43 -13.57 -35.83
C ALA A 719 -14.19 -14.67 -35.05
N PRO A 720 -15.54 -14.58 -34.94
CA PRO A 720 -16.32 -15.61 -34.27
C PRO A 720 -16.38 -16.94 -35.03
N ASP A 721 -16.07 -16.95 -36.34
CA ASP A 721 -15.99 -18.17 -37.14
C ASP A 721 -14.90 -18.06 -38.22
N LEU A 722 -14.55 -19.21 -38.81
CA LEU A 722 -13.49 -19.31 -39.81
C LEU A 722 -13.83 -18.58 -41.12
N VAL A 723 -15.10 -18.64 -41.55
CA VAL A 723 -15.54 -18.06 -42.83
C VAL A 723 -15.40 -16.54 -42.79
N MET A 724 -15.71 -15.92 -41.65
CA MET A 724 -15.51 -14.50 -41.40
C MET A 724 -14.02 -14.13 -41.31
N ALA A 725 -13.19 -14.97 -40.67
CA ALA A 725 -11.74 -14.75 -40.60
C ALA A 725 -11.09 -14.77 -42.00
N GLU A 726 -11.43 -15.76 -42.82
CA GLU A 726 -10.90 -15.89 -44.19
C GLU A 726 -11.38 -14.74 -45.10
N ARG A 727 -12.64 -14.30 -44.94
CA ARG A 727 -13.19 -13.19 -45.72
C ARG A 727 -12.54 -11.85 -45.36
N ALA A 728 -12.28 -11.59 -44.08
CA ALA A 728 -11.58 -10.39 -43.63
C ALA A 728 -10.11 -10.37 -44.07
N ALA A 729 -9.45 -11.52 -44.04
CA ALA A 729 -8.10 -11.68 -44.59
C ALA A 729 -8.04 -11.40 -46.11
N ALA A 730 -9.00 -11.90 -46.88
CA ALA A 730 -9.07 -11.69 -48.33
C ALA A 730 -9.29 -10.20 -48.68
N GLN A 731 -10.18 -9.51 -47.97
CA GLN A 731 -10.43 -8.07 -48.16
C GLN A 731 -9.18 -7.22 -47.88
N TRP A 732 -8.36 -7.62 -46.91
CA TRP A 732 -7.12 -6.93 -46.63
C TRP A 732 -6.07 -7.14 -47.73
N ALA A 733 -5.97 -8.35 -48.26
CA ALA A 733 -5.05 -8.66 -49.36
C ALA A 733 -5.37 -7.85 -50.64
N GLU A 734 -6.66 -7.60 -50.92
CA GLU A 734 -7.10 -6.75 -52.03
C GLU A 734 -6.75 -5.26 -51.84
N ARG A 735 -6.63 -4.77 -50.59
CA ARG A 735 -6.20 -3.39 -50.29
C ARG A 735 -4.68 -3.23 -50.38
N GLY A 736 -3.91 -4.25 -49.98
CA GLY A 736 -2.45 -4.23 -50.00
C GLY A 736 -1.83 -4.11 -51.40
N THR A 737 -2.51 -4.58 -52.44
CA THR A 737 -2.07 -4.44 -53.84
C THR A 737 -2.25 -3.02 -54.40
N GLY A 738 -3.10 -2.19 -53.79
CA GLY A 738 -3.27 -0.78 -54.17
C GLY A 738 -2.20 0.18 -53.61
N LEU A 739 -1.55 -0.19 -52.51
CA LEU A 739 -0.53 0.62 -51.83
C LEU A 739 0.89 0.42 -52.38
N ILE A 740 1.09 -0.45 -53.37
CA ILE A 740 2.39 -0.74 -54.00
C ILE A 740 2.52 -0.08 -55.40
N GLN A 741 1.53 0.71 -55.85
CA GLN A 741 1.57 1.39 -57.15
C GLN A 741 1.45 2.94 -57.13
N ASN A 742 1.73 3.61 -56.00
CA ASN A 742 1.93 5.07 -55.99
C ASN A 742 3.28 5.45 -55.38
#